data_AF-A0A2V1GRL4-F1
#
_entry.id   AF-A0A2V1GRL4-F1
#
_cell.length_a   1.000
_cell.length_b   1.000
_cell.length_c   1.000
_cell.angle_alpha   90.00
_cell.angle_beta   90.00
_cell.angle_gamma   90.00
#
_symmetry.space_group_name_H-M   'P 1'
#
loop_
_entity.id
_entity.type
_entity.pdbx_description
1 polymer ?
#
loop_
_entity_poly.entity_id
_entity_poly.type
_entity_poly.pdbx_seq_one_letter_code
_entity_poly.pdbx_strand_id
1 'polypeptide(L)'
;MSLVDNHSNLPLIVCGPILRRLESQQVVLWLTSSRPLSGEFELFATQQATENEVSNNQQLEQVLIQRVALTNNNCQQLQIGQQAWTCLLEIHLDQPLVAGQQYFYDLQLAQSADQLFCLSRDTPQTQLTYASADIGQPQRPSLIFRDKLSSLLHGSCRLPHSDCPDAMITCDQQLQQKISDGKTCPDLLLLTGDQIYADSVAGPLLIAIQIVINKLGLWHESFANGSENGFSQQEPLTDSQQLIEHSDNLYQRQKLLPTQHATMPNKKADRFLAKIGFERQPEIFTSTHQENHLISMAEFNAMYLLVWSPALWPYIWQQLEFQQSIILSRLEKKQQRLWHKELKQIKLFAKGLPACARVMANVPCYMIFDDHDVTDDWNLTAGWEQAAYGHPFSKQIIGNGLISYFLFQGWGNNPSVFVSEILPELKQLFSELKPTLATETVSVSSRFLQIENHQQAINKLLKFERWHYSLPTTPMVVVLDSRTRRWRSERNLNKPSGLLDWEALTEAQQQMINQPSVILVAPAPIFGVKFIETIQRLFTWLGHPLVVDAENWMAHPGTANTLLNIFLHRKTPQNFIILSGDVHYSFVYDVSIRFRRNSPRIWQFTCSGIKNRFPSVLLKILEAGNRFFFGDYSLFNWFTKRKRMRIRQRSAQEEVRPRLINQSAIGYLELDQHGAPTQTGLWQGNGKLINLLPEKKSCND
;
A
#
# COMPACT_ATOMS: atom_id res chain seq x y z
N MET A 1 -34.48 -32.89 -8.03
CA MET A 1 -34.02 -32.09 -9.18
C MET A 1 -32.55 -31.78 -8.92
N SER A 2 -31.66 -32.50 -9.60
CA SER A 2 -30.22 -32.54 -9.34
C SER A 2 -29.58 -31.18 -9.60
N LEU A 3 -28.92 -30.61 -8.59
CA LEU A 3 -28.02 -29.46 -8.73
C LEU A 3 -26.72 -29.95 -9.40
N VAL A 4 -26.79 -30.03 -10.72
CA VAL A 4 -25.63 -30.18 -11.62
C VAL A 4 -24.78 -28.91 -11.53
N ASP A 5 -23.48 -29.06 -11.25
CA ASP A 5 -22.38 -28.12 -11.48
C ASP A 5 -22.74 -26.62 -11.63
N ASN A 6 -22.87 -25.92 -10.50
CA ASN A 6 -22.71 -24.46 -10.50
C ASN A 6 -21.21 -24.12 -10.44
N HIS A 7 -20.48 -24.38 -11.53
CA HIS A 7 -19.26 -23.61 -11.78
C HIS A 7 -19.68 -22.14 -11.94
N SER A 8 -19.47 -21.36 -10.89
CA SER A 8 -19.68 -19.91 -10.88
C SER A 8 -18.99 -19.27 -12.11
N ASN A 9 -19.76 -18.52 -12.92
CA ASN A 9 -19.27 -17.71 -14.05
C ASN A 9 -18.38 -16.54 -13.55
N LEU A 10 -17.25 -16.83 -12.92
CA LEU A 10 -16.23 -15.85 -12.54
C LEU A 10 -15.43 -15.42 -13.77
N PRO A 11 -14.98 -14.16 -13.85
CA PRO A 11 -14.09 -13.71 -14.91
C PRO A 11 -12.75 -14.46 -14.85
N LEU A 12 -12.09 -14.62 -16.01
CA LEU A 12 -10.78 -15.27 -16.05
C LEU A 12 -9.75 -14.50 -15.21
N ILE A 13 -9.66 -13.18 -15.42
CA ILE A 13 -8.87 -12.28 -14.60
C ILE A 13 -9.76 -11.72 -13.49
N VAL A 14 -9.44 -12.10 -12.27
CA VAL A 14 -10.14 -11.68 -11.05
C VAL A 14 -9.64 -10.33 -10.57
N CYS A 15 -8.35 -10.02 -10.75
CA CYS A 15 -7.74 -8.74 -10.37
C CYS A 15 -6.52 -8.44 -11.25
N GLY A 16 -6.28 -7.16 -11.57
CA GLY A 16 -5.19 -6.73 -12.45
C GLY A 16 -5.59 -6.72 -13.94
N PRO A 17 -4.61 -6.68 -14.86
CA PRO A 17 -3.17 -6.67 -14.59
C PRO A 17 -2.69 -5.35 -13.97
N ILE A 18 -1.65 -5.42 -13.16
CA ILE A 18 -0.90 -4.28 -12.61
C ILE A 18 0.52 -4.35 -13.18
N LEU A 19 1.00 -3.27 -13.79
CA LEU A 19 2.38 -3.13 -14.21
C LEU A 19 3.26 -2.84 -13.00
N ARG A 20 3.96 -3.86 -12.48
CA ARG A 20 4.70 -3.78 -11.21
C ARG A 20 6.14 -3.31 -11.37
N ARG A 21 6.75 -3.62 -12.50
CA ARG A 21 8.13 -3.22 -12.80
C ARG A 21 8.31 -3.10 -14.30
N LEU A 22 9.03 -2.06 -14.70
CA LEU A 22 9.37 -1.80 -16.09
C LEU A 22 10.84 -1.39 -16.15
N GLU A 23 11.65 -2.21 -16.80
CA GLU A 23 13.05 -1.94 -17.11
C GLU A 23 13.27 -2.03 -18.62
N SER A 24 14.47 -1.67 -19.08
CA SER A 24 14.79 -1.66 -20.51
C SER A 24 14.57 -3.03 -21.17
N GLN A 25 14.86 -4.15 -20.50
CA GLN A 25 14.70 -5.49 -21.06
C GLN A 25 13.72 -6.38 -20.27
N GLN A 26 12.91 -5.80 -19.38
CA GLN A 26 12.02 -6.56 -18.51
C GLN A 26 10.68 -5.85 -18.29
N VAL A 27 9.59 -6.61 -18.43
CA VAL A 27 8.24 -6.19 -18.06
C VAL A 27 7.71 -7.15 -17.00
N VAL A 28 7.28 -6.62 -15.85
CA VAL A 28 6.69 -7.42 -14.78
C VAL A 28 5.22 -7.05 -14.61
N LEU A 29 4.33 -8.01 -14.86
CA LEU A 29 2.89 -7.87 -14.64
C LEU A 29 2.45 -8.75 -13.48
N TRP A 30 1.59 -8.20 -12.62
CA TRP A 30 0.92 -8.95 -11.57
C TRP A 30 -0.58 -9.03 -11.85
N LEU A 31 -1.18 -10.20 -11.63
CA LEU A 31 -2.63 -10.38 -11.70
C LEU A 31 -3.09 -11.53 -10.82
N THR A 32 -4.39 -11.62 -10.55
CA THR A 32 -5.01 -12.83 -9.99
C THR A 32 -6.02 -13.40 -10.99
N SER A 33 -5.95 -14.70 -11.29
CA SER A 33 -6.85 -15.40 -12.19
C SER A 33 -7.75 -16.40 -11.46
N SER A 34 -8.87 -16.77 -12.07
CA SER A 34 -9.84 -17.75 -11.52
C SER A 34 -9.53 -19.20 -11.87
N ARG A 35 -8.42 -19.45 -12.58
CA ARG A 35 -7.87 -20.76 -12.97
C ARG A 35 -6.37 -20.61 -13.24
N PRO A 36 -5.60 -21.72 -13.30
CA PRO A 36 -4.19 -21.67 -13.70
C PRO A 36 -4.05 -21.00 -15.06
N LEU A 37 -3.08 -20.09 -15.16
CA LEU A 37 -2.85 -19.26 -16.32
C LEU A 37 -1.89 -19.96 -17.28
N SER A 38 -2.27 -19.98 -18.56
CA SER A 38 -1.44 -20.43 -19.67
C SER A 38 -1.79 -19.60 -20.89
N GLY A 39 -0.84 -19.44 -21.82
CA GLY A 39 -1.01 -18.56 -22.97
C GLY A 39 0.27 -17.79 -23.29
N GLU A 40 0.11 -16.59 -23.83
CA GLU A 40 1.21 -15.77 -24.34
C GLU A 40 1.04 -14.30 -23.94
N PHE A 41 2.18 -13.63 -23.75
CA PHE A 41 2.29 -12.18 -23.70
C PHE A 41 2.69 -11.66 -25.08
N GLU A 42 2.05 -10.58 -25.52
CA GLU A 42 2.35 -9.92 -26.79
C GLU A 42 2.77 -8.47 -26.57
N LEU A 43 3.87 -8.04 -27.20
CA LEU A 43 4.36 -6.66 -27.18
C LEU A 43 4.24 -6.04 -28.57
N PHE A 44 3.73 -4.80 -28.63
CA PHE A 44 3.52 -4.04 -29.85
C PHE A 44 4.24 -2.69 -29.78
N ALA A 45 4.69 -2.19 -30.92
CA ALA A 45 5.23 -0.84 -31.08
C ALA A 45 4.49 -0.10 -32.18
N THR A 46 4.42 1.23 -32.07
CA THR A 46 3.89 2.08 -33.14
C THR A 46 4.89 2.18 -34.29
N GLN A 47 4.45 1.90 -35.51
CA GLN A 47 5.22 2.13 -36.75
C GLN A 47 4.36 2.90 -37.76
N GLN A 48 5.01 3.59 -38.71
CA GLN A 48 4.30 4.19 -39.85
C GLN A 48 3.81 3.06 -40.78
N ALA A 49 2.54 3.09 -41.16
CA ALA A 49 2.02 2.15 -42.16
C ALA A 49 2.82 2.29 -43.46
N THR A 50 3.19 1.15 -44.06
CA THR A 50 3.81 1.13 -45.39
C THR A 50 2.89 1.80 -46.40
N GLU A 51 3.43 2.75 -47.19
CA GLU A 51 2.69 3.55 -48.16
C GLU A 51 1.77 2.69 -49.05
N ASN A 52 0.46 2.83 -48.87
CA ASN A 52 -0.49 2.55 -49.95
C ASN A 52 -0.67 3.86 -50.73
N GLU A 53 -0.31 3.86 -52.01
CA GLU A 53 -0.24 5.02 -52.94
C GLU A 53 -1.56 5.82 -53.12
N VAL A 54 -2.63 5.55 -52.36
CA VAL A 54 -3.97 6.09 -52.63
C VAL A 54 -4.51 7.01 -51.52
N SER A 55 -3.79 7.21 -50.42
CA SER A 55 -4.28 8.09 -49.34
C SER A 55 -3.13 8.78 -48.59
N ASN A 56 -3.04 10.10 -48.73
CA ASN A 56 -2.09 11.01 -48.06
C ASN A 56 -2.24 11.11 -46.51
N ASN A 57 -2.85 10.12 -45.86
CA ASN A 57 -2.93 10.06 -44.41
C ASN A 57 -1.88 9.08 -43.90
N GLN A 58 -0.84 9.59 -43.25
CA GLN A 58 0.14 8.80 -42.50
C GLN A 58 -0.58 8.10 -41.34
N GLN A 59 -1.06 6.88 -41.56
CA GLN A 59 -1.73 6.10 -40.53
C GLN A 59 -0.65 5.37 -39.71
N LEU A 60 -0.65 5.60 -38.39
CA LEU A 60 0.21 4.87 -37.46
C LEU A 60 -0.44 3.52 -37.15
N GLU A 61 0.32 2.44 -37.15
CA GLU A 61 -0.15 1.08 -36.83
C GLU A 61 0.61 0.48 -35.64
N GLN A 62 -0.11 -0.26 -34.79
CA GLN A 62 0.50 -1.08 -33.73
C GLN A 62 0.97 -2.42 -34.31
N VAL A 63 2.28 -2.55 -34.51
CA VAL A 63 2.91 -3.76 -35.04
C VAL A 63 3.40 -4.65 -33.90
N LEU A 64 3.08 -5.93 -33.96
CA LEU A 64 3.58 -6.93 -33.02
C LEU A 64 5.10 -7.08 -33.19
N ILE A 65 5.86 -6.85 -32.11
CA ILE A 65 7.32 -6.94 -32.12
C ILE A 65 7.85 -8.14 -31.34
N GLN A 66 7.09 -8.69 -30.38
CA GLN A 66 7.50 -9.88 -29.64
C GLN A 66 6.29 -10.66 -29.12
N ARG A 67 6.37 -12.00 -29.17
CA ARG A 67 5.50 -12.90 -28.40
C ARG A 67 6.32 -13.72 -27.44
N VAL A 68 5.82 -13.89 -26.22
CA VAL A 68 6.47 -14.68 -25.18
C VAL A 68 5.47 -15.66 -24.60
N ALA A 69 5.71 -16.96 -24.80
CA ALA A 69 4.91 -18.01 -24.19
C ALA A 69 5.09 -18.01 -22.67
N LEU A 70 3.97 -18.16 -21.95
CA LEU A 70 3.94 -18.19 -20.50
C LEU A 70 4.27 -19.61 -20.02
N THR A 71 5.39 -19.73 -19.32
CA THR A 71 5.97 -20.96 -18.81
C THR A 71 6.27 -20.83 -17.32
N ASN A 72 6.62 -21.92 -16.66
CA ASN A 72 7.03 -21.88 -15.24
C ASN A 72 8.28 -21.02 -14.97
N ASN A 73 9.02 -20.59 -15.99
CA ASN A 73 10.22 -19.76 -15.83
C ASN A 73 9.90 -18.26 -15.79
N ASN A 74 8.89 -17.82 -16.54
CA ASN A 74 8.51 -16.40 -16.67
C ASN A 74 7.09 -16.11 -16.15
N CYS A 75 6.37 -17.12 -15.67
CA CYS A 75 5.05 -16.99 -15.06
C CYS A 75 5.00 -17.86 -13.81
N GLN A 76 5.25 -17.23 -12.65
CA GLN A 76 5.08 -17.89 -11.36
C GLN A 76 3.63 -17.75 -10.91
N GLN A 77 3.06 -18.82 -10.36
CA GLN A 77 1.65 -18.87 -9.98
C GLN A 77 1.50 -19.55 -8.62
N LEU A 78 0.68 -18.98 -7.73
CA LEU A 78 0.35 -19.53 -6.43
C LEU A 78 -1.17 -19.65 -6.31
N GLN A 79 -1.66 -20.88 -6.09
CA GLN A 79 -3.08 -21.11 -5.88
C GLN A 79 -3.44 -20.73 -4.43
N ILE A 80 -4.18 -19.65 -4.25
CA ILE A 80 -4.58 -19.11 -2.94
C ILE A 80 -6.05 -19.42 -2.59
N GLY A 81 -6.77 -20.06 -3.51
CA GLY A 81 -8.12 -20.57 -3.34
C GLY A 81 -8.51 -21.54 -4.45
N GLN A 82 -9.68 -22.15 -4.33
CA GLN A 82 -10.21 -23.09 -5.34
C GLN A 82 -10.37 -22.43 -6.71
N GLN A 83 -10.72 -21.15 -6.73
CA GLN A 83 -10.92 -20.33 -7.91
C GLN A 83 -10.06 -19.05 -7.88
N ALA A 84 -8.85 -19.11 -7.31
CA ALA A 84 -7.95 -17.97 -7.20
C ALA A 84 -6.47 -18.36 -7.29
N TRP A 85 -5.79 -17.82 -8.30
CA TRP A 85 -4.35 -17.97 -8.54
C TRP A 85 -3.71 -16.60 -8.64
N THR A 86 -2.79 -16.29 -7.74
CA THR A 86 -1.97 -15.09 -7.83
C THR A 86 -0.78 -15.36 -8.73
N CYS A 87 -0.61 -14.53 -9.76
CA CYS A 87 0.33 -14.75 -10.84
C CYS A 87 1.26 -13.54 -10.99
N LEU A 88 2.56 -13.81 -11.11
CA LEU A 88 3.56 -12.82 -11.49
C LEU A 88 4.22 -13.26 -12.81
N LEU A 89 4.04 -12.43 -13.84
CA LEU A 89 4.61 -12.60 -15.16
C LEU A 89 5.86 -11.73 -15.23
N GLU A 90 7.03 -12.36 -15.36
CA GLU A 90 8.34 -11.72 -15.49
C GLU A 90 8.87 -11.92 -16.92
N ILE A 91 8.46 -11.02 -17.80
CA ILE A 91 8.70 -11.13 -19.24
C ILE A 91 10.05 -10.49 -19.58
N HIS A 92 10.93 -11.28 -20.17
CA HIS A 92 12.21 -10.82 -20.70
C HIS A 92 12.05 -10.47 -22.17
N LEU A 93 12.56 -9.29 -22.55
CA LEU A 93 12.43 -8.78 -23.91
C LEU A 93 13.69 -9.09 -24.72
N ASP A 94 13.50 -9.47 -25.99
CA ASP A 94 14.63 -9.81 -26.88
C ASP A 94 15.42 -8.57 -27.29
N GLN A 95 14.77 -7.41 -27.29
CA GLN A 95 15.36 -6.11 -27.60
C GLN A 95 15.05 -5.12 -26.47
N PRO A 96 16.00 -4.24 -26.12
CA PRO A 96 15.76 -3.21 -25.13
C PRO A 96 14.71 -2.21 -25.61
N LEU A 97 13.78 -1.85 -24.72
CA LEU A 97 12.84 -0.76 -24.90
C LEU A 97 13.59 0.56 -25.05
N VAL A 98 13.18 1.34 -26.04
CA VAL A 98 13.72 2.68 -26.30
C VAL A 98 13.07 3.66 -25.32
N ALA A 99 13.90 4.41 -24.59
CA ALA A 99 13.42 5.38 -23.63
C ALA A 99 12.51 6.44 -24.29
N GLY A 100 11.33 6.65 -23.73
CA GLY A 100 10.33 7.61 -24.20
C GLY A 100 9.47 7.14 -25.36
N GLN A 101 9.76 5.99 -25.97
CA GLN A 101 8.88 5.37 -26.95
C GLN A 101 7.67 4.72 -26.27
N GLN A 102 6.50 4.85 -26.90
CA GLN A 102 5.28 4.18 -26.47
C GLN A 102 5.20 2.78 -27.07
N TYR A 103 4.97 1.80 -26.21
CA TYR A 103 4.68 0.41 -26.55
C TYR A 103 3.29 0.04 -26.04
N PHE A 104 2.78 -1.11 -26.48
CA PHE A 104 1.51 -1.65 -26.01
C PHE A 104 1.66 -3.13 -25.71
N TYR A 105 0.84 -3.66 -24.80
CA TYR A 105 0.84 -5.09 -24.52
C TYR A 105 -0.55 -5.70 -24.57
N ASP A 106 -0.59 -7.01 -24.79
CA ASP A 106 -1.79 -7.82 -24.71
C ASP A 106 -1.47 -9.16 -24.03
N LEU A 107 -2.50 -9.81 -23.49
CA LEU A 107 -2.40 -11.16 -22.94
C LEU A 107 -3.38 -12.06 -23.68
N GLN A 108 -2.84 -13.09 -24.35
CA GLN A 108 -3.58 -14.13 -25.03
C GLN A 108 -3.61 -15.37 -24.13
N LEU A 109 -4.67 -15.52 -23.33
CA LEU A 109 -4.75 -16.52 -22.26
C LEU A 109 -5.74 -17.64 -22.60
N ALA A 110 -5.38 -18.88 -22.31
CA ALA A 110 -6.31 -20.00 -22.43
C ALA A 110 -7.43 -19.87 -21.38
N GLN A 111 -8.67 -19.75 -21.83
CA GLN A 111 -9.84 -19.75 -20.96
C GLN A 111 -10.41 -21.17 -20.82
N SER A 112 -10.48 -21.92 -21.91
CA SER A 112 -10.83 -23.35 -21.94
C SER A 112 -10.04 -24.04 -23.06
N ALA A 113 -10.24 -25.35 -23.26
CA ALA A 113 -9.54 -26.10 -24.32
C ALA A 113 -9.68 -25.44 -25.71
N ASP A 114 -10.82 -24.81 -25.99
CA ASP A 114 -11.14 -24.23 -27.30
C ASP A 114 -11.37 -22.71 -27.27
N GLN A 115 -11.23 -22.05 -26.11
CA GLN A 115 -11.50 -20.62 -25.96
C GLN A 115 -10.26 -19.86 -25.49
N LEU A 116 -9.89 -18.84 -26.26
CA LEU A 116 -8.84 -17.88 -25.94
C LEU A 116 -9.46 -16.59 -25.40
N PHE A 117 -9.02 -16.17 -24.22
CA PHE A 117 -9.26 -14.85 -23.65
C PHE A 117 -8.18 -13.88 -24.13
N CYS A 118 -8.58 -12.74 -24.64
CA CYS A 118 -7.70 -11.65 -25.06
C CYS A 118 -7.97 -10.44 -24.17
N LEU A 119 -6.94 -9.94 -23.49
CA LEU A 119 -7.08 -8.86 -22.50
C LEU A 119 -7.76 -7.63 -23.09
N SER A 120 -7.29 -7.18 -24.27
CA SER A 120 -7.82 -6.00 -24.96
C SER A 120 -9.26 -6.15 -25.47
N ARG A 121 -9.66 -7.38 -25.85
CA ARG A 121 -10.97 -7.68 -26.43
C ARG A 121 -12.03 -7.97 -25.37
N ASP A 122 -11.68 -8.79 -24.38
CA ASP A 122 -12.64 -9.41 -23.47
C ASP A 122 -12.75 -8.68 -22.12
N THR A 123 -11.84 -7.75 -21.84
CA THR A 123 -12.01 -6.80 -20.73
C THR A 123 -12.74 -5.55 -21.24
N PRO A 124 -13.71 -4.99 -20.51
CA PRO A 124 -14.32 -3.73 -20.91
C PRO A 124 -13.26 -2.68 -21.22
N GLN A 125 -13.26 -2.14 -22.44
CA GLN A 125 -12.21 -1.22 -22.91
C GLN A 125 -12.05 -0.01 -21.99
N THR A 126 -13.16 0.49 -21.44
CA THR A 126 -13.20 1.56 -20.44
C THR A 126 -12.61 1.19 -19.08
N GLN A 127 -12.07 0.00 -18.90
CA GLN A 127 -11.43 -0.43 -17.65
C GLN A 127 -9.90 -0.42 -17.74
N LEU A 128 -9.30 -0.61 -18.92
CA LEU A 128 -7.85 -0.80 -19.04
C LEU A 128 -7.15 0.14 -20.03
N THR A 129 -7.88 0.80 -20.94
CA THR A 129 -7.24 1.62 -21.98
C THR A 129 -7.74 3.05 -21.96
N TYR A 130 -6.86 3.96 -22.40
CA TYR A 130 -7.19 5.35 -22.65
C TYR A 130 -7.57 5.51 -24.13
N ALA A 131 -8.62 6.28 -24.40
CA ALA A 131 -9.02 6.54 -25.78
C ALA A 131 -7.91 7.34 -26.48
N SER A 132 -7.35 6.79 -27.57
CA SER A 132 -6.49 7.51 -28.50
C SER A 132 -7.33 8.35 -29.47
N ALA A 133 -6.78 9.46 -29.96
CA ALA A 133 -7.36 10.23 -31.05
C ALA A 133 -7.40 9.46 -32.38
N ASP A 134 -6.62 8.38 -32.49
CA ASP A 134 -6.52 7.55 -33.70
C ASP A 134 -7.68 6.55 -33.79
N ILE A 135 -8.79 7.02 -34.36
CA ILE A 135 -9.98 6.22 -34.65
C ILE A 135 -9.58 5.02 -35.52
N GLY A 136 -9.71 3.80 -34.99
CA GLY A 136 -9.50 2.54 -35.71
C GLY A 136 -8.33 1.67 -35.22
N GLN A 137 -7.45 2.17 -34.34
CA GLN A 137 -6.39 1.34 -33.75
C GLN A 137 -6.91 0.43 -32.62
N PRO A 138 -6.35 -0.80 -32.45
CA PRO A 138 -6.70 -1.65 -31.33
C PRO A 138 -6.42 -0.97 -29.99
N GLN A 139 -7.39 -1.06 -29.07
CA GLN A 139 -7.28 -0.48 -27.74
C GLN A 139 -6.51 -1.44 -26.85
N ARG A 140 -5.24 -1.14 -26.57
CA ARG A 140 -4.38 -1.93 -25.68
C ARG A 140 -3.80 -1.07 -24.57
N PRO A 141 -3.53 -1.63 -23.37
CA PRO A 141 -2.73 -0.96 -22.37
C PRO A 141 -1.36 -0.57 -22.94
N SER A 142 -0.87 0.61 -22.56
CA SER A 142 0.41 1.14 -23.04
C SER A 142 1.51 1.07 -21.99
N LEU A 143 2.76 1.12 -22.47
CA LEU A 143 3.98 1.11 -21.69
C LEU A 143 4.89 2.23 -22.22
N ILE A 144 5.46 3.02 -21.33
CA ILE A 144 6.50 4.01 -21.69
C ILE A 144 7.67 3.79 -20.75
N PHE A 145 8.79 3.28 -21.28
CA PHE A 145 10.00 3.09 -20.50
C PHE A 145 10.79 4.40 -20.40
N ARG A 146 11.31 4.72 -19.22
CA ARG A 146 12.19 5.86 -18.96
C ARG A 146 13.30 5.45 -18.01
N ASP A 147 14.54 5.62 -18.45
CA ASP A 147 15.73 5.54 -17.60
C ASP A 147 15.93 6.83 -16.80
N LYS A 148 15.63 7.98 -17.41
CA LYS A 148 15.64 9.30 -16.78
C LYS A 148 14.23 9.77 -16.46
N LEU A 149 13.96 9.94 -15.17
CA LEU A 149 12.67 10.40 -14.67
C LEU A 149 12.51 11.91 -14.91
N SER A 150 11.36 12.26 -15.47
CA SER A 150 10.88 13.61 -15.75
C SER A 150 9.69 13.98 -14.87
N SER A 151 8.83 13.01 -14.54
CA SER A 151 7.73 13.22 -13.61
C SER A 151 7.29 11.91 -12.96
N LEU A 152 6.76 12.00 -11.74
CA LEU A 152 6.24 10.85 -11.01
C LEU A 152 5.01 11.21 -10.19
N LEU A 153 4.26 10.18 -9.83
CA LEU A 153 3.16 10.25 -8.89
C LEU A 153 3.52 9.56 -7.58
N HIS A 154 3.05 10.08 -6.46
CA HIS A 154 3.12 9.33 -5.20
C HIS A 154 1.97 9.62 -4.23
N GLY A 155 1.66 8.65 -3.37
CA GLY A 155 0.76 8.86 -2.24
C GLY A 155 0.55 7.64 -1.36
N SER A 156 -0.10 7.83 -0.22
CA SER A 156 -0.44 6.79 0.76
C SER A 156 -1.87 6.95 1.30
N CYS A 157 -2.33 6.03 2.14
CA CYS A 157 -3.55 6.13 2.95
C CYS A 157 -4.84 6.16 2.13
N ARG A 158 -5.21 5.00 1.58
CA ARG A 158 -6.40 4.81 0.74
C ARG A 158 -7.51 4.05 1.49
N LEU A 159 -8.13 4.71 2.47
CA LEU A 159 -9.19 4.13 3.31
C LEU A 159 -10.53 3.97 2.52
N PRO A 160 -11.02 2.74 2.26
CA PRO A 160 -12.15 2.53 1.34
C PRO A 160 -13.46 3.21 1.73
N HIS A 161 -13.74 3.32 3.03
CA HIS A 161 -14.99 3.89 3.55
C HIS A 161 -14.84 5.33 4.04
N SER A 162 -13.70 5.99 3.77
CA SER A 162 -13.56 7.43 4.03
C SER A 162 -14.59 8.22 3.23
N ASP A 163 -15.06 9.34 3.78
CA ASP A 163 -16.05 10.21 3.15
C ASP A 163 -15.47 11.17 2.11
N CYS A 164 -14.14 11.20 1.97
CA CYS A 164 -13.46 12.00 0.97
C CYS A 164 -13.43 11.31 -0.42
N PRO A 165 -13.33 12.09 -1.52
CA PRO A 165 -13.12 11.53 -2.86
C PRO A 165 -11.80 10.76 -2.98
N ASP A 166 -11.76 9.73 -3.83
CA ASP A 166 -10.56 8.96 -4.13
C ASP A 166 -9.69 9.67 -5.18
N ALA A 167 -8.47 10.06 -4.81
CA ALA A 167 -7.57 10.77 -5.70
C ALA A 167 -7.03 9.91 -6.86
N MET A 168 -7.11 8.58 -6.78
CA MET A 168 -6.77 7.71 -7.92
C MET A 168 -7.71 7.92 -9.11
N ILE A 169 -8.96 8.31 -8.86
CA ILE A 169 -9.90 8.66 -9.93
C ILE A 169 -9.43 9.94 -10.65
N THR A 170 -8.94 10.92 -9.88
CA THR A 170 -8.36 12.13 -10.48
C THR A 170 -7.07 11.82 -11.24
N CYS A 171 -6.23 10.92 -10.74
CA CYS A 171 -5.07 10.44 -11.47
C CYS A 171 -5.46 9.95 -12.87
N ASP A 172 -6.44 9.06 -12.96
CA ASP A 172 -6.96 8.54 -14.22
C ASP A 172 -7.44 9.65 -15.19
N GLN A 173 -8.19 10.61 -14.67
CA GLN A 173 -8.68 11.76 -15.45
C GLN A 173 -7.54 12.63 -15.97
N GLN A 174 -6.51 12.89 -15.15
CA GLN A 174 -5.35 13.68 -15.55
C GLN A 174 -4.48 12.94 -16.58
N LEU A 175 -4.37 11.61 -16.49
CA LEU A 175 -3.70 10.80 -17.51
C LEU A 175 -4.46 10.86 -18.83
N GLN A 176 -5.78 10.65 -18.83
CA GLN A 176 -6.61 10.77 -20.02
C GLN A 176 -6.46 12.16 -20.66
N GLN A 177 -6.50 13.24 -19.86
CA GLN A 177 -6.32 14.61 -20.37
C GLN A 177 -4.93 14.81 -20.96
N LYS A 178 -3.86 14.37 -20.28
CA LYS A 178 -2.49 14.47 -20.78
C LYS A 178 -2.31 13.73 -22.10
N ILE A 179 -2.86 12.52 -22.21
CA ILE A 179 -2.83 11.71 -23.44
C ILE A 179 -3.56 12.44 -24.57
N SER A 180 -4.78 12.94 -24.31
CA SER A 180 -5.56 13.70 -25.29
C SER A 180 -4.87 15.01 -25.73
N ASP A 181 -4.10 15.64 -24.84
CA ASP A 181 -3.31 16.83 -25.11
C ASP A 181 -1.96 16.53 -25.82
N GLY A 182 -1.62 15.26 -26.04
CA GLY A 182 -0.30 14.86 -26.56
C GLY A 182 0.86 15.18 -25.61
N LYS A 183 0.60 15.31 -24.30
CA LYS A 183 1.60 15.58 -23.25
C LYS A 183 2.14 14.28 -22.67
N THR A 184 3.35 14.35 -22.11
CA THR A 184 3.95 13.22 -21.42
C THR A 184 3.15 12.84 -20.17
N CYS A 185 2.87 11.54 -20.05
CA CYS A 185 2.36 10.96 -18.82
C CYS A 185 3.48 10.85 -17.77
N PRO A 186 3.13 10.76 -16.48
CA PRO A 186 4.06 10.41 -15.42
C PRO A 186 4.79 9.09 -15.69
N ASP A 187 6.06 9.05 -15.33
CA ASP A 187 6.95 7.94 -15.65
C ASP A 187 6.74 6.74 -14.70
N LEU A 188 6.27 7.00 -13.47
CA LEU A 188 5.95 5.97 -12.48
C LEU A 188 4.96 6.47 -11.42
N LEU A 189 4.32 5.52 -10.74
CA LEU A 189 3.45 5.69 -9.59
C LEU A 189 4.05 4.98 -8.36
N LEU A 190 4.33 5.73 -7.28
CA LEU A 190 4.83 5.22 -6.00
C LEU A 190 3.74 5.27 -4.93
N LEU A 191 3.28 4.11 -4.49
CA LEU A 191 2.30 3.98 -3.42
C LEU A 191 3.03 3.67 -2.11
N THR A 192 3.07 4.64 -1.22
CA THR A 192 4.04 4.70 -0.12
C THR A 192 3.43 4.32 1.22
N GLY A 193 2.59 3.29 1.27
CA GLY A 193 1.96 2.78 2.51
C GLY A 193 0.43 2.90 2.54
N ASP A 194 -0.21 2.06 3.36
CA ASP A 194 -1.65 2.06 3.66
C ASP A 194 -2.55 1.90 2.43
N GLN A 195 -2.24 0.86 1.68
CA GLN A 195 -3.03 0.49 0.51
C GLN A 195 -4.31 -0.26 0.88
N ILE A 196 -4.28 -0.93 2.02
CA ILE A 196 -5.44 -1.45 2.74
C ILE A 196 -5.40 -0.92 4.18
N TYR A 197 -6.51 -1.09 4.89
CA TYR A 197 -6.59 -0.91 6.34
C TYR A 197 -7.11 -2.21 6.92
N ALA A 198 -6.24 -2.97 7.58
CA ALA A 198 -6.57 -4.26 8.18
C ALA A 198 -7.21 -4.11 9.56
N ASP A 199 -6.90 -3.03 10.26
CA ASP A 199 -7.32 -2.69 11.62
C ASP A 199 -8.57 -1.81 11.70
N SER A 200 -9.02 -1.30 10.55
CA SER A 200 -10.18 -0.40 10.45
C SER A 200 -11.01 -0.75 9.22
N VAL A 201 -11.85 -1.78 9.34
CA VAL A 201 -12.64 -2.31 8.22
C VAL A 201 -14.13 -1.98 8.37
N ALA A 202 -14.70 -1.33 7.36
CA ALA A 202 -16.13 -1.04 7.35
C ALA A 202 -16.95 -2.35 7.40
N GLY A 203 -18.06 -2.35 8.12
CA GLY A 203 -18.92 -3.54 8.26
C GLY A 203 -19.37 -4.11 6.90
N PRO A 204 -19.90 -3.29 5.97
CA PRO A 204 -20.25 -3.76 4.63
C PRO A 204 -19.07 -4.33 3.83
N LEU A 205 -17.86 -3.80 4.04
CA LEU A 205 -16.65 -4.30 3.39
C LEU A 205 -16.22 -5.64 3.99
N LEU A 206 -16.34 -5.82 5.30
CA LEU A 206 -16.07 -7.09 5.96
C LEU A 206 -17.00 -8.20 5.46
N ILE A 207 -18.29 -7.91 5.27
CA ILE A 207 -19.23 -8.87 4.67
C ILE A 207 -18.89 -9.13 3.20
N ALA A 208 -18.49 -8.11 2.44
CA ALA A 208 -17.99 -8.30 1.07
C ALA A 208 -16.75 -9.21 1.02
N ILE A 209 -15.81 -9.06 1.97
CA ILE A 209 -14.65 -9.94 2.15
C ILE A 209 -15.10 -11.39 2.34
N GLN A 210 -16.04 -11.64 3.25
CA GLN A 210 -16.56 -12.99 3.53
C GLN A 210 -17.26 -13.61 2.31
N ILE A 211 -17.99 -12.79 1.55
CA ILE A 211 -18.58 -13.20 0.27
C ILE A 211 -17.49 -13.64 -0.73
N VAL A 212 -16.39 -12.88 -0.84
CA VAL A 212 -15.27 -13.22 -1.72
C VAL A 212 -14.57 -14.50 -1.29
N ILE A 213 -14.32 -14.68 0.02
CA ILE A 213 -13.74 -15.90 0.58
C ILE A 213 -14.51 -17.12 0.09
N ASN A 214 -15.85 -17.10 0.23
CA ASN A 214 -16.71 -18.19 -0.21
C ASN A 214 -16.74 -18.36 -1.74
N LYS A 215 -16.83 -17.25 -2.50
CA LYS A 215 -16.91 -17.29 -3.97
C LYS A 215 -15.64 -17.81 -4.62
N LEU A 216 -14.47 -17.45 -4.10
CA LEU A 216 -13.18 -17.89 -4.65
C LEU A 216 -12.70 -19.20 -4.00
N GLY A 217 -13.39 -19.68 -2.95
CA GLY A 217 -12.95 -20.81 -2.14
C GLY A 217 -11.56 -20.57 -1.57
N LEU A 218 -11.29 -19.39 -1.01
CA LEU A 218 -9.99 -19.06 -0.43
C LEU A 218 -9.64 -20.02 0.71
N TRP A 219 -8.36 -20.32 0.87
CA TRP A 219 -7.91 -21.30 1.86
C TRP A 219 -8.18 -20.83 3.28
N HIS A 220 -8.79 -21.72 4.05
CA HIS A 220 -9.01 -21.52 5.48
C HIS A 220 -7.76 -21.92 6.27
N GLU A 221 -7.67 -21.45 7.50
CA GLU A 221 -6.59 -21.77 8.42
C GLU A 221 -7.14 -22.13 9.79
N SER A 222 -6.38 -22.95 10.51
CA SER A 222 -6.57 -23.17 11.95
C SER A 222 -5.78 -22.13 12.74
N PHE A 223 -6.32 -21.69 13.87
CA PHE A 223 -5.66 -20.73 14.75
C PHE A 223 -4.85 -21.45 15.82
N ALA A 224 -3.58 -21.05 15.97
CA ALA A 224 -2.72 -21.58 17.02
C ALA A 224 -3.35 -21.35 18.41
N ASN A 225 -3.49 -22.42 19.20
CA ASN A 225 -4.02 -22.42 20.57
C ASN A 225 -5.45 -21.85 20.73
N GLY A 226 -6.33 -22.04 19.74
CA GLY A 226 -7.67 -21.43 19.66
C GLY A 226 -8.60 -21.56 20.88
N SER A 227 -8.37 -22.51 21.79
CA SER A 227 -9.11 -22.64 23.06
C SER A 227 -8.50 -21.89 24.25
N GLU A 228 -7.21 -21.54 24.18
CA GLU A 228 -6.43 -20.95 25.29
C GLU A 228 -6.20 -19.43 25.13
N ASN A 229 -6.54 -18.86 23.97
CA ASN A 229 -6.32 -17.46 23.63
C ASN A 229 -7.33 -16.47 24.25
N GLY A 230 -7.99 -16.84 25.35
CA GLY A 230 -8.94 -15.96 26.07
C GLY A 230 -10.35 -15.88 25.47
N PHE A 231 -10.67 -16.72 24.48
CA PHE A 231 -12.04 -16.83 23.95
C PHE A 231 -12.99 -17.47 24.97
N SER A 232 -14.28 -17.12 24.88
CA SER A 232 -15.32 -17.73 25.72
C SER A 232 -15.31 -19.25 25.53
N GLN A 233 -15.35 -20.01 26.64
CA GLN A 233 -15.53 -21.46 26.56
C GLN A 233 -16.85 -21.86 25.86
N GLN A 234 -17.80 -20.95 25.74
CA GLN A 234 -19.10 -21.19 25.09
C GLN A 234 -19.05 -21.04 23.57
N GLU A 235 -18.14 -20.20 23.04
CA GLU A 235 -17.92 -20.01 21.59
C GLU A 235 -16.39 -20.01 21.34
N PRO A 236 -15.75 -21.21 21.33
CA PRO A 236 -14.31 -21.30 21.04
C PRO A 236 -14.04 -20.91 19.60
N LEU A 237 -12.89 -20.25 19.36
CA LEU A 237 -12.46 -19.83 18.03
C LEU A 237 -11.20 -20.61 17.62
N THR A 238 -11.38 -21.75 16.96
CA THR A 238 -10.28 -22.63 16.55
C THR A 238 -9.83 -22.43 15.11
N ASP A 239 -10.65 -21.79 14.28
CA ASP A 239 -10.35 -21.61 12.87
C ASP A 239 -11.10 -20.46 12.20
N SER A 240 -10.67 -20.15 10.98
CA SER A 240 -11.21 -19.06 10.16
C SER A 240 -12.65 -19.25 9.67
N GLN A 241 -13.24 -20.45 9.71
CA GLN A 241 -14.66 -20.63 9.38
C GLN A 241 -15.53 -20.23 10.54
N GLN A 242 -15.19 -20.72 11.74
CA GLN A 242 -15.86 -20.32 12.98
C GLN A 242 -15.79 -18.81 13.19
N LEU A 243 -14.72 -18.13 12.76
CA LEU A 243 -14.62 -16.66 12.79
C LEU A 243 -15.77 -15.97 12.07
N ILE A 244 -16.19 -16.48 10.91
CA ILE A 244 -17.26 -15.89 10.10
C ILE A 244 -18.62 -16.07 10.77
N GLU A 245 -18.79 -17.17 11.50
CA GLU A 245 -20.06 -17.52 12.17
C GLU A 245 -20.15 -16.95 13.59
N HIS A 246 -19.04 -16.49 14.16
CA HIS A 246 -18.94 -16.00 15.53
C HIS A 246 -19.85 -14.80 15.81
N SER A 247 -20.43 -14.74 17.01
CA SER A 247 -21.35 -13.67 17.44
C SER A 247 -20.72 -12.26 17.39
N ASP A 248 -19.47 -12.14 17.84
CA ASP A 248 -18.68 -10.89 17.79
C ASP A 248 -18.00 -10.60 16.43
N ASN A 249 -18.34 -11.31 15.35
CA ASN A 249 -17.70 -11.16 14.03
C ASN A 249 -17.81 -9.74 13.43
N LEU A 250 -18.90 -9.01 13.71
CA LEU A 250 -19.19 -7.71 13.08
C LEU A 250 -19.36 -6.61 14.13
N TYR A 251 -18.55 -5.56 14.00
CA TYR A 251 -18.41 -4.41 14.91
C TYR A 251 -18.07 -4.79 16.36
N GLN A 252 -17.51 -5.98 16.61
CA GLN A 252 -17.13 -6.42 17.96
C GLN A 252 -15.83 -7.26 17.95
N ARG A 253 -15.05 -7.20 16.87
CA ARG A 253 -13.87 -8.06 16.69
C ARG A 253 -12.73 -7.73 17.65
N GLN A 254 -12.71 -6.56 18.26
CA GLN A 254 -11.77 -6.24 19.34
C GLN A 254 -11.85 -7.25 20.50
N LYS A 255 -13.02 -7.86 20.74
CA LYS A 255 -13.19 -8.92 21.74
C LYS A 255 -12.56 -10.25 21.34
N LEU A 256 -12.30 -10.42 20.04
CA LEU A 256 -11.68 -11.61 19.46
C LEU A 256 -10.15 -11.50 19.41
N LEU A 257 -9.59 -10.34 19.73
CA LEU A 257 -8.15 -10.09 19.64
C LEU A 257 -7.48 -10.31 21.00
N PRO A 258 -6.25 -10.85 21.02
CA PRO A 258 -5.49 -11.00 22.26
C PRO A 258 -5.25 -9.68 22.98
N THR A 259 -5.47 -9.69 24.29
CA THR A 259 -5.07 -8.61 25.19
C THR A 259 -3.75 -8.97 25.86
N GLN A 260 -2.94 -7.99 26.25
CA GLN A 260 -1.74 -8.30 27.03
C GLN A 260 -2.17 -8.85 28.40
N HIS A 261 -2.06 -10.16 28.62
CA HIS A 261 -1.94 -10.67 29.98
C HIS A 261 -0.55 -10.25 30.47
N ALA A 262 -0.52 -9.19 31.29
CA ALA A 262 0.68 -8.62 31.89
C ALA A 262 1.67 -9.69 32.37
N THR A 263 2.69 -9.96 31.57
CA THR A 263 3.91 -10.59 32.06
C THR A 263 4.66 -9.52 32.84
N MET A 264 4.49 -9.58 34.18
CA MET A 264 5.15 -8.82 35.25
C MET A 264 4.61 -7.41 35.55
N PRO A 265 3.79 -7.23 36.62
CA PRO A 265 3.51 -5.91 37.19
C PRO A 265 4.75 -5.43 37.97
N ASN A 266 5.65 -4.70 37.33
CA ASN A 266 6.88 -4.24 37.99
C ASN A 266 6.95 -2.73 38.25
N LYS A 267 5.81 -2.06 38.47
CA LYS A 267 5.77 -0.70 39.04
C LYS A 267 4.70 -0.54 40.11
N LYS A 268 5.07 0.10 41.22
CA LYS A 268 4.15 0.52 42.31
C LYS A 268 3.01 1.42 41.79
N ALA A 269 3.24 2.12 40.68
CA ALA A 269 2.24 2.98 40.03
C ALA A 269 1.07 2.19 39.44
N ASP A 270 1.32 1.03 38.83
CA ASP A 270 0.29 0.22 38.18
C ASP A 270 -0.62 -0.45 39.22
N ARG A 271 -0.06 -0.88 40.37
CA ARG A 271 -0.85 -1.33 41.53
C ARG A 271 -1.70 -0.23 42.17
N PHE A 272 -1.29 1.03 42.06
CA PHE A 272 -2.06 2.17 42.55
C PHE A 272 -3.22 2.48 41.61
N LEU A 273 -2.98 2.50 40.29
CA LEU A 273 -4.01 2.66 39.24
C LEU A 273 -5.07 1.55 39.28
N ALA A 274 -4.65 0.30 39.49
CA ALA A 274 -5.56 -0.83 39.72
C ALA A 274 -6.47 -0.63 40.94
N LYS A 275 -5.92 -0.12 42.05
CA LYS A 275 -6.69 0.15 43.28
C LYS A 275 -7.72 1.27 43.15
N ILE A 276 -7.58 2.17 42.18
CA ILE A 276 -8.51 3.28 41.91
C ILE A 276 -9.41 3.03 40.70
N GLY A 277 -9.50 1.79 40.20
CA GLY A 277 -10.40 1.41 39.11
C GLY A 277 -9.95 1.81 37.71
N PHE A 278 -8.68 2.18 37.55
CA PHE A 278 -8.06 2.53 36.25
C PHE A 278 -7.12 1.41 35.76
N GLU A 279 -7.58 0.17 35.80
CA GLU A 279 -6.92 -0.94 35.09
C GLU A 279 -7.26 -0.84 33.60
N ARG A 280 -6.28 -0.46 32.77
CA ARG A 280 -6.31 -0.72 31.33
C ARG A 280 -5.22 -1.72 31.02
N GLN A 281 -5.61 -2.94 30.66
CA GLN A 281 -4.68 -3.88 30.00
C GLN A 281 -4.28 -3.22 28.67
N PRO A 282 -2.98 -3.06 28.36
CA PRO A 282 -2.59 -2.58 27.05
C PRO A 282 -3.02 -3.62 26.01
N GLU A 283 -3.76 -3.20 24.99
CA GLU A 283 -4.18 -4.09 23.90
C GLU A 283 -2.97 -4.35 22.97
N ILE A 284 -2.84 -5.57 22.43
CA ILE A 284 -1.79 -5.86 21.43
C ILE A 284 -2.18 -5.24 20.09
N PHE A 285 -3.47 -5.32 19.76
CA PHE A 285 -4.03 -4.73 18.55
C PHE A 285 -4.93 -3.58 18.98
N THR A 286 -4.50 -2.36 18.71
CA THR A 286 -5.34 -1.17 18.86
C THR A 286 -6.20 -1.01 17.60
N SER A 287 -7.44 -0.57 17.77
CA SER A 287 -8.22 -0.05 16.66
C SER A 287 -8.67 1.38 16.98
N THR A 288 -8.14 2.35 16.24
CA THR A 288 -8.32 3.77 16.54
C THR A 288 -9.75 4.26 16.34
N HIS A 289 -10.49 3.66 15.38
CA HIS A 289 -11.81 4.18 14.97
C HIS A 289 -12.88 3.14 14.60
N GLN A 290 -12.54 1.89 14.29
CA GLN A 290 -13.52 0.85 13.91
C GLN A 290 -13.29 -0.46 14.64
N GLU A 291 -14.39 -1.11 14.99
CA GLU A 291 -14.43 -2.33 15.81
C GLU A 291 -14.19 -3.62 14.99
N ASN A 292 -13.68 -3.50 13.76
CA ASN A 292 -13.41 -4.62 12.85
C ASN A 292 -11.94 -4.65 12.45
N HIS A 293 -11.27 -5.75 12.76
CA HIS A 293 -9.90 -6.05 12.39
C HIS A 293 -9.86 -7.36 11.56
N LEU A 294 -9.01 -7.44 10.54
CA LEU A 294 -8.79 -8.65 9.73
C LEU A 294 -7.91 -9.65 10.47
N ILE A 295 -8.33 -10.90 10.54
CA ILE A 295 -7.67 -11.91 11.39
C ILE A 295 -7.06 -13.01 10.53
N SER A 296 -7.82 -13.59 9.61
CA SER A 296 -7.38 -14.75 8.83
C SER A 296 -6.70 -14.37 7.52
N MET A 297 -5.79 -15.21 7.01
CA MET A 297 -5.14 -14.98 5.71
C MET A 297 -6.15 -14.83 4.57
N ALA A 298 -7.26 -15.57 4.60
CA ALA A 298 -8.34 -15.46 3.62
C ALA A 298 -8.95 -14.05 3.58
N GLU A 299 -9.10 -13.41 4.75
CA GLU A 299 -9.62 -12.05 4.87
C GLU A 299 -8.65 -11.01 4.31
N PHE A 300 -7.36 -11.10 4.64
CA PHE A 300 -6.34 -10.23 4.06
C PHE A 300 -6.25 -10.38 2.54
N ASN A 301 -6.26 -11.62 2.03
CA ASN A 301 -6.24 -11.87 0.59
C ASN A 301 -7.47 -11.28 -0.12
N ALA A 302 -8.66 -11.49 0.44
CA ALA A 302 -9.89 -10.93 -0.11
C ALA A 302 -9.90 -9.39 -0.04
N MET A 303 -9.38 -8.78 1.03
CA MET A 303 -9.24 -7.33 1.14
C MET A 303 -8.40 -6.76 0.00
N TYR A 304 -7.23 -7.32 -0.27
CA TYR A 304 -6.38 -6.88 -1.38
C TYR A 304 -7.06 -7.01 -2.74
N LEU A 305 -7.76 -8.12 -2.98
CA LEU A 305 -8.53 -8.31 -4.21
C LEU A 305 -9.63 -7.24 -4.35
N LEU A 306 -10.31 -6.87 -3.27
CA LEU A 306 -11.42 -5.91 -3.29
C LEU A 306 -10.98 -4.46 -3.48
N VAL A 307 -9.81 -4.07 -2.96
CA VAL A 307 -9.31 -2.69 -3.11
C VAL A 307 -8.74 -2.42 -4.51
N TRP A 308 -8.37 -3.46 -5.26
CA TRP A 308 -7.76 -3.33 -6.58
C TRP A 308 -8.62 -3.82 -7.74
N SER A 309 -9.57 -4.74 -7.50
CA SER A 309 -10.38 -5.30 -8.56
C SER A 309 -11.79 -4.70 -8.65
N PRO A 310 -12.18 -4.16 -9.81
CA PRO A 310 -13.60 -3.90 -10.08
C PRO A 310 -14.40 -5.19 -10.41
N ALA A 311 -13.73 -6.27 -10.82
CA ALA A 311 -14.37 -7.42 -11.46
C ALA A 311 -15.25 -8.26 -10.51
N LEU A 312 -14.94 -8.27 -9.21
CA LEU A 312 -15.67 -9.05 -8.21
C LEU A 312 -16.95 -8.36 -7.71
N TRP A 313 -17.00 -7.03 -7.74
CA TRP A 313 -18.08 -6.25 -7.13
C TRP A 313 -19.49 -6.53 -7.66
N PRO A 314 -19.72 -6.76 -8.97
CA PRO A 314 -21.04 -7.14 -9.47
C PRO A 314 -21.60 -8.39 -8.78
N TYR A 315 -20.76 -9.38 -8.52
CA TYR A 315 -21.15 -10.63 -7.86
C TYR A 315 -21.39 -10.47 -6.35
N ILE A 316 -20.75 -9.47 -5.74
CA ILE A 316 -20.86 -9.16 -4.31
C ILE A 316 -22.15 -8.42 -4.02
N TRP A 317 -22.49 -7.41 -4.83
CA TRP A 317 -23.70 -6.60 -4.62
C TRP A 317 -24.96 -7.43 -4.59
N GLN A 318 -25.07 -8.38 -5.51
CA GLN A 318 -26.22 -9.29 -5.56
C GLN A 318 -26.41 -10.06 -4.24
N GLN A 319 -25.32 -10.56 -3.64
CA GLN A 319 -25.40 -11.33 -2.39
C GLN A 319 -25.54 -10.43 -1.15
N LEU A 320 -24.82 -9.32 -1.11
CA LEU A 320 -24.87 -8.37 -0.01
C LEU A 320 -26.27 -7.78 0.15
N GLU A 321 -26.94 -7.42 -0.95
CA GLU A 321 -28.30 -6.87 -0.94
C GLU A 321 -29.33 -7.90 -0.44
N PHE A 322 -29.14 -9.18 -0.76
CA PHE A 322 -29.98 -10.27 -0.25
C PHE A 322 -29.82 -10.48 1.27
N GLN A 323 -28.59 -10.41 1.77
CA GLN A 323 -28.28 -10.64 3.19
C GLN A 323 -28.50 -9.41 4.08
N GLN A 324 -28.60 -8.21 3.50
CA GLN A 324 -28.59 -6.95 4.23
C GLN A 324 -29.69 -6.85 5.30
N SER A 325 -30.92 -7.29 5.01
CA SER A 325 -32.03 -7.22 5.97
C SER A 325 -31.80 -8.09 7.20
N ILE A 326 -31.18 -9.26 7.01
CA ILE A 326 -30.83 -10.22 8.07
C ILE A 326 -29.68 -9.67 8.92
N ILE A 327 -28.67 -9.08 8.28
CA ILE A 327 -27.53 -8.47 9.00
C ILE A 327 -28.02 -7.29 9.85
N LEU A 328 -28.80 -6.37 9.27
CA LEU A 328 -29.28 -5.18 9.97
C LEU A 328 -30.19 -5.52 11.15
N SER A 329 -30.97 -6.60 11.10
CA SER A 329 -31.85 -7.01 12.20
C SER A 329 -31.09 -7.47 13.46
N ARG A 330 -29.82 -7.89 13.30
CA ARG A 330 -28.92 -8.30 14.39
C ARG A 330 -28.10 -7.15 14.98
N LEU A 331 -28.06 -6.00 14.30
CA LEU A 331 -27.26 -4.85 14.70
C LEU A 331 -28.05 -3.87 15.56
N GLU A 332 -27.37 -3.21 16.50
CA GLU A 332 -27.96 -2.11 17.26
C GLU A 332 -28.24 -0.88 16.37
N LYS A 333 -29.15 0.00 16.79
CA LYS A 333 -29.50 1.22 16.02
C LYS A 333 -28.28 2.09 15.68
N LYS A 334 -27.27 2.16 16.56
CA LYS A 334 -26.02 2.92 16.30
C LYS A 334 -25.20 2.26 15.18
N GLN A 335 -25.01 0.95 15.26
CA GLN A 335 -24.30 0.16 14.25
C GLN A 335 -25.04 0.16 12.91
N GLN A 336 -26.38 0.08 12.92
CA GLN A 336 -27.18 0.23 11.69
C GLN A 336 -26.91 1.58 11.00
N ARG A 337 -26.88 2.70 11.75
CA ARG A 337 -26.56 4.03 11.17
C ARG A 337 -25.15 4.06 10.58
N LEU A 338 -24.18 3.48 11.29
CA LEU A 338 -22.81 3.37 10.83
C LEU A 338 -22.72 2.55 9.53
N TRP A 339 -23.34 1.37 9.51
CA TRP A 339 -23.46 0.51 8.33
C TRP A 339 -23.97 1.26 7.10
N HIS A 340 -25.06 2.02 7.22
CA HIS A 340 -25.60 2.78 6.08
C HIS A 340 -24.63 3.87 5.58
N LYS A 341 -23.93 4.55 6.50
CA LYS A 341 -22.90 5.54 6.16
C LYS A 341 -21.75 4.87 5.41
N GLU A 342 -21.24 3.76 5.94
CA GLU A 342 -20.14 3.00 5.37
C GLU A 342 -20.51 2.42 4.01
N LEU A 343 -21.69 1.79 3.88
CA LEU A 343 -22.16 1.18 2.63
C LEU A 343 -22.21 2.19 1.49
N LYS A 344 -22.64 3.43 1.78
CA LYS A 344 -22.61 4.52 0.80
C LYS A 344 -21.18 4.79 0.30
N GLN A 345 -20.21 4.85 1.20
CA GLN A 345 -18.82 5.11 0.83
C GLN A 345 -18.19 3.94 0.09
N ILE A 346 -18.49 2.70 0.51
CA ILE A 346 -18.02 1.48 -0.16
C ILE A 346 -18.58 1.37 -1.58
N LYS A 347 -19.86 1.71 -1.81
CA LYS A 347 -20.43 1.78 -3.17
C LYS A 347 -19.72 2.82 -4.05
N LEU A 348 -19.38 3.99 -3.49
CA LEU A 348 -18.64 5.03 -4.21
C LEU A 348 -17.20 4.61 -4.52
N PHE A 349 -16.53 3.98 -3.56
CA PHE A 349 -15.18 3.46 -3.71
C PHE A 349 -15.10 2.41 -4.82
N ALA A 350 -15.97 1.39 -4.77
CA ALA A 350 -16.02 0.34 -5.76
C ALA A 350 -16.31 0.87 -7.18
N LYS A 351 -17.16 1.90 -7.31
CA LYS A 351 -17.43 2.57 -8.59
C LYS A 351 -16.19 3.24 -9.19
N GLY A 352 -15.22 3.64 -8.36
CA GLY A 352 -13.95 4.25 -8.78
C GLY A 352 -12.86 3.25 -9.19
N LEU A 353 -13.01 1.96 -8.88
CA LEU A 353 -11.98 0.96 -9.14
C LEU A 353 -11.59 0.76 -10.61
N PRO A 354 -12.51 0.86 -11.60
CA PRO A 354 -12.11 0.79 -13.01
C PRO A 354 -11.07 1.86 -13.38
N ALA A 355 -11.18 3.08 -12.83
CA ALA A 355 -10.20 4.14 -13.05
C ALA A 355 -8.84 3.79 -12.43
N CYS A 356 -8.84 3.19 -11.24
CA CYS A 356 -7.61 2.74 -10.56
C CYS A 356 -6.92 1.61 -11.34
N ALA A 357 -7.70 0.63 -11.81
CA ALA A 357 -7.21 -0.47 -12.64
C ALA A 357 -6.58 0.03 -13.93
N ARG A 358 -7.20 1.01 -14.60
CA ARG A 358 -6.63 1.63 -15.80
C ARG A 358 -5.30 2.31 -15.54
N VAL A 359 -5.19 3.13 -14.50
CA VAL A 359 -3.92 3.77 -14.12
C VAL A 359 -2.82 2.70 -13.93
N MET A 360 -3.11 1.67 -13.12
CA MET A 360 -2.14 0.64 -12.76
C MET A 360 -1.77 -0.32 -13.91
N ALA A 361 -2.60 -0.41 -14.95
CA ALA A 361 -2.29 -1.16 -16.17
C ALA A 361 -1.39 -0.38 -17.14
N ASN A 362 -1.37 0.96 -17.07
CA ASN A 362 -0.65 1.81 -18.05
C ASN A 362 0.55 2.56 -17.46
N VAL A 363 0.66 2.66 -16.13
CA VAL A 363 1.75 3.35 -15.44
C VAL A 363 2.48 2.37 -14.53
N PRO A 364 3.83 2.27 -14.61
CA PRO A 364 4.60 1.43 -13.70
C PRO A 364 4.31 1.80 -12.25
N CYS A 365 3.77 0.85 -11.51
CA CYS A 365 3.32 1.03 -10.14
C CYS A 365 4.26 0.27 -9.20
N TYR A 366 4.80 0.98 -8.21
CA TYR A 366 5.71 0.47 -7.17
C TYR A 366 5.08 0.73 -5.80
N MET A 367 5.24 -0.18 -4.85
CA MET A 367 4.53 -0.12 -3.55
C MET A 367 5.42 -0.48 -2.37
N ILE A 368 5.15 0.09 -1.20
CA ILE A 368 5.70 -0.37 0.09
C ILE A 368 4.58 -0.35 1.14
N PHE A 369 4.53 -1.33 2.06
CA PHE A 369 3.51 -1.35 3.12
C PHE A 369 3.72 -0.24 4.16
N ASP A 370 2.70 0.00 4.96
CA ASP A 370 2.82 0.63 6.27
C ASP A 370 2.22 -0.24 7.39
N ASP A 371 1.97 0.33 8.57
CA ASP A 371 1.30 -0.36 9.66
C ASP A 371 -0.12 -0.78 9.33
N HIS A 372 -0.97 0.08 8.74
CA HIS A 372 -2.37 -0.30 8.49
C HIS A 372 -2.53 -1.44 7.45
N ASP A 373 -1.50 -1.78 6.68
CA ASP A 373 -1.48 -3.02 5.88
C ASP A 373 -1.51 -4.30 6.75
N VAL A 374 -1.11 -4.20 8.03
CA VAL A 374 -1.02 -5.31 8.99
C VAL A 374 -1.85 -5.04 10.25
N THR A 375 -1.49 -4.01 11.00
CA THR A 375 -2.21 -3.51 12.17
C THR A 375 -1.65 -2.15 12.61
N ASP A 376 -2.51 -1.31 13.18
CA ASP A 376 -2.11 -0.12 13.94
C ASP A 376 -0.99 -0.44 14.96
N ASP A 377 -0.05 0.50 15.16
CA ASP A 377 1.12 0.36 16.03
C ASP A 377 2.16 -0.73 15.64
N TRP A 378 2.11 -1.28 14.41
CA TRP A 378 3.02 -2.36 14.00
C TRP A 378 4.51 -1.99 14.17
N ASN A 379 5.19 -2.77 15.03
CA ASN A 379 6.58 -2.62 15.44
C ASN A 379 6.91 -1.25 16.07
N LEU A 380 5.94 -0.56 16.68
CA LEU A 380 6.15 0.78 17.25
C LEU A 380 7.16 0.77 18.41
N THR A 381 7.18 -0.29 19.23
CA THR A 381 8.10 -0.44 20.36
C THR A 381 8.60 -1.89 20.48
N ALA A 382 9.81 -2.08 20.99
CA ALA A 382 10.35 -3.42 21.24
C ALA A 382 9.51 -4.22 22.26
N GLY A 383 8.84 -3.54 23.20
CA GLY A 383 7.92 -4.17 24.15
C GLY A 383 6.65 -4.69 23.46
N TRP A 384 6.09 -3.91 22.53
CA TRP A 384 4.97 -4.34 21.70
C TRP A 384 5.36 -5.56 20.85
N GLU A 385 6.53 -5.53 20.20
CA GLU A 385 7.02 -6.65 19.38
C GLU A 385 7.14 -7.95 20.19
N GLN A 386 7.70 -7.87 21.40
CA GLN A 386 7.81 -9.03 22.28
C GLN A 386 6.45 -9.61 22.68
N ALA A 387 5.47 -8.74 22.98
CA ALA A 387 4.13 -9.17 23.33
C ALA A 387 3.40 -9.79 22.11
N ALA A 388 3.43 -9.11 20.97
CA ALA A 388 2.74 -9.50 19.75
C ALA A 388 3.32 -10.80 19.15
N TYR A 389 4.65 -10.88 19.01
CA TYR A 389 5.31 -12.08 18.48
C TYR A 389 5.44 -13.21 19.50
N GLY A 390 5.33 -12.91 20.79
CA GLY A 390 5.26 -13.90 21.86
C GLY A 390 3.92 -14.61 21.96
N HIS A 391 2.83 -13.96 21.51
CA HIS A 391 1.49 -14.56 21.51
C HIS A 391 1.23 -15.30 20.19
N PRO A 392 0.99 -16.63 20.19
CA PRO A 392 0.85 -17.43 18.95
C PRO A 392 -0.22 -16.91 17.98
N PHE A 393 -1.39 -16.53 18.50
CA PHE A 393 -2.46 -15.99 17.66
C PHE A 393 -2.15 -14.60 17.09
N SER A 394 -1.64 -13.65 17.89
CA SER A 394 -1.22 -12.34 17.38
C SER A 394 -0.12 -12.46 16.32
N LYS A 395 0.87 -13.32 16.56
CA LYS A 395 1.92 -13.63 15.59
C LYS A 395 1.36 -14.18 14.28
N GLN A 396 0.33 -15.03 14.35
CA GLN A 396 -0.35 -15.57 13.18
C GLN A 396 -1.08 -14.48 12.39
N ILE A 397 -1.84 -13.60 13.05
CA ILE A 397 -2.52 -12.46 12.40
C ILE A 397 -1.52 -11.56 11.67
N ILE A 398 -0.41 -11.19 12.32
CA ILE A 398 0.64 -10.38 11.69
C ILE A 398 1.29 -11.12 10.53
N GLY A 399 1.57 -12.41 10.70
CA GLY A 399 2.12 -13.27 9.66
C GLY A 399 1.20 -13.39 8.43
N ASN A 400 -0.11 -13.45 8.64
CA ASN A 400 -1.12 -13.42 7.58
C ASN A 400 -1.04 -12.13 6.77
N GLY A 401 -0.97 -10.97 7.45
CA GLY A 401 -0.76 -9.68 6.80
C GLY A 401 0.50 -9.65 5.93
N LEU A 402 1.62 -10.20 6.41
CA LEU A 402 2.88 -10.29 5.65
C LEU A 402 2.79 -11.24 4.45
N ILE A 403 2.14 -12.39 4.59
CA ILE A 403 1.91 -13.32 3.47
C ILE A 403 1.09 -12.62 2.38
N SER A 404 0.00 -11.96 2.76
CA SER A 404 -0.85 -11.24 1.82
C SER A 404 -0.13 -10.05 1.20
N TYR A 405 0.63 -9.26 1.96
CA TYR A 405 1.44 -8.19 1.39
C TYR A 405 2.43 -8.72 0.34
N PHE A 406 3.11 -9.83 0.63
CA PHE A 406 3.97 -10.49 -0.36
C PHE A 406 3.17 -10.81 -1.63
N LEU A 407 2.05 -11.51 -1.50
CA LEU A 407 1.23 -11.97 -2.63
C LEU A 407 0.75 -10.84 -3.52
N PHE A 408 0.32 -9.72 -2.93
CA PHE A 408 -0.41 -8.66 -3.65
C PHE A 408 0.41 -7.41 -3.97
N GLN A 409 1.52 -7.17 -3.27
CA GLN A 409 2.33 -5.96 -3.44
C GLN A 409 3.83 -6.29 -3.56
N GLY A 410 4.40 -6.88 -2.50
CA GLY A 410 5.84 -7.02 -2.31
C GLY A 410 6.53 -7.78 -3.43
N TRP A 411 5.93 -8.89 -3.88
CA TRP A 411 6.52 -9.80 -4.85
C TRP A 411 6.93 -9.10 -6.16
N GLY A 412 6.08 -8.20 -6.67
CA GLY A 412 6.34 -7.49 -7.92
C GLY A 412 7.40 -6.39 -7.83
N ASN A 413 7.77 -5.93 -6.62
CA ASN A 413 8.77 -4.88 -6.48
C ASN A 413 10.19 -5.37 -6.81
N ASN A 414 10.53 -6.58 -6.38
CA ASN A 414 11.85 -7.19 -6.58
C ASN A 414 11.76 -8.73 -6.69
N PRO A 415 11.30 -9.26 -7.84
CA PRO A 415 10.95 -10.68 -7.97
C PRO A 415 12.11 -11.63 -7.66
N SER A 416 13.33 -11.32 -8.13
CA SER A 416 14.53 -12.16 -7.98
C SER A 416 14.86 -12.54 -6.52
N VAL A 417 14.73 -11.58 -5.61
CA VAL A 417 14.98 -11.74 -4.17
C VAL A 417 13.94 -12.67 -3.54
N PHE A 418 12.67 -12.53 -3.93
CA PHE A 418 11.59 -13.34 -3.36
C PHE A 418 11.53 -14.76 -3.93
N VAL A 419 11.81 -14.94 -5.23
CA VAL A 419 11.80 -16.25 -5.89
C VAL A 419 12.81 -17.20 -5.22
N SER A 420 13.95 -16.68 -4.79
CA SER A 420 15.00 -17.48 -4.16
C SER A 420 14.76 -17.77 -2.68
N GLU A 421 14.15 -16.85 -1.93
CA GLU A 421 14.12 -16.96 -0.45
C GLU A 421 12.75 -17.14 0.20
N ILE A 422 11.65 -16.81 -0.47
CA ILE A 422 10.30 -16.83 0.13
C ILE A 422 9.34 -17.72 -0.66
N LEU A 423 9.48 -17.74 -1.99
CA LEU A 423 8.60 -18.49 -2.88
C LEU A 423 8.60 -20.01 -2.60
N PRO A 424 9.72 -20.67 -2.24
CA PRO A 424 9.71 -22.09 -1.89
C PRO A 424 8.78 -22.41 -0.72
N GLU A 425 8.85 -21.64 0.37
CA GLU A 425 8.01 -21.81 1.56
C GLU A 425 6.53 -21.59 1.25
N LEU A 426 6.19 -20.61 0.40
CA LEU A 426 4.81 -20.35 0.00
C LEU A 426 4.27 -21.39 -0.99
N LYS A 427 5.10 -21.92 -1.88
CA LYS A 427 4.72 -23.07 -2.73
C LYS A 427 4.39 -24.29 -1.86
N GLN A 428 5.20 -24.57 -0.84
CA GLN A 428 4.92 -25.64 0.11
C GLN A 428 3.59 -25.40 0.85
N LEU A 429 3.40 -24.20 1.41
CA LEU A 429 2.17 -23.80 2.11
C LEU A 429 0.89 -24.07 1.29
N PHE A 430 0.89 -23.71 0.01
CA PHE A 430 -0.31 -23.82 -0.84
C PHE A 430 -0.49 -25.17 -1.55
N SER A 431 0.53 -26.03 -1.56
CA SER A 431 0.45 -27.35 -2.21
C SER A 431 -0.11 -28.45 -1.31
N GLU A 432 0.09 -28.35 0.01
CA GLU A 432 -0.23 -29.41 0.97
C GLU A 432 -1.47 -29.07 1.81
N LEU A 433 -2.66 -29.11 1.20
CA LEU A 433 -3.93 -28.73 1.86
C LEU A 433 -4.61 -29.92 2.56
N LYS A 434 -5.20 -29.70 3.74
CA LYS A 434 -6.05 -30.68 4.44
C LYS A 434 -7.51 -30.55 3.97
N PRO A 435 -8.17 -31.64 3.54
CA PRO A 435 -9.60 -31.62 3.24
C PRO A 435 -10.44 -31.63 4.53
N THR A 436 -11.56 -30.92 4.54
CA THR A 436 -12.56 -31.06 5.61
C THR A 436 -13.36 -32.36 5.42
N LEU A 437 -13.63 -33.10 6.50
CA LEU A 437 -14.66 -34.15 6.50
C LEU A 437 -16.00 -33.45 6.22
N ALA A 438 -16.64 -33.76 5.09
CA ALA A 438 -17.90 -33.15 4.70
C ALA A 438 -18.97 -33.40 5.78
N THR A 439 -19.29 -32.39 6.59
CA THR A 439 -20.52 -32.36 7.37
C THR A 439 -21.66 -31.98 6.43
N GLU A 440 -22.82 -32.62 6.58
CA GLU A 440 -23.95 -32.68 5.62
C GLU A 440 -24.57 -31.32 5.19
N THR A 441 -24.06 -30.19 5.66
CA THR A 441 -24.67 -28.86 5.50
C THR A 441 -23.86 -27.85 4.66
N VAL A 442 -22.63 -28.15 4.22
CA VAL A 442 -21.82 -27.21 3.41
C VAL A 442 -21.53 -27.80 2.02
N SER A 443 -22.08 -27.18 0.98
CA SER A 443 -21.99 -27.65 -0.42
C SER A 443 -20.62 -27.41 -1.09
N VAL A 444 -19.65 -26.83 -0.39
CA VAL A 444 -18.27 -26.62 -0.85
C VAL A 444 -17.33 -27.26 0.15
N SER A 445 -16.61 -28.32 -0.24
CA SER A 445 -15.56 -28.91 0.59
C SER A 445 -14.48 -27.86 0.82
N SER A 446 -14.48 -27.23 1.98
CA SER A 446 -13.49 -26.24 2.34
C SER A 446 -12.12 -26.90 2.48
N ARG A 447 -11.05 -26.14 2.22
CA ARG A 447 -9.68 -26.63 2.34
C ARG A 447 -8.92 -25.77 3.31
N PHE A 448 -8.13 -26.45 4.15
CA PHE A 448 -7.38 -25.83 5.22
C PHE A 448 -5.88 -25.91 4.93
N LEU A 449 -5.17 -24.82 5.25
CA LEU A 449 -3.72 -24.80 5.33
C LEU A 449 -3.24 -25.78 6.40
N GLN A 450 -2.13 -26.44 6.15
CA GLN A 450 -1.42 -27.16 7.21
C GLN A 450 -0.79 -26.18 8.18
N ILE A 451 -1.10 -26.32 9.46
CA ILE A 451 -0.64 -25.40 10.51
C ILE A 451 0.89 -25.36 10.59
N GLU A 452 1.58 -26.48 10.38
CA GLU A 452 3.04 -26.56 10.43
C GLU A 452 3.67 -25.73 9.30
N ASN A 453 3.21 -25.93 8.05
CA ASN A 453 3.68 -25.19 6.89
C ASN A 453 3.32 -23.69 6.99
N HIS A 454 2.14 -23.37 7.53
CA HIS A 454 1.69 -21.99 7.74
C HIS A 454 2.59 -21.28 8.75
N GLN A 455 2.86 -21.90 9.89
CA GLN A 455 3.77 -21.36 10.90
C GLN A 455 5.21 -21.26 10.38
N GLN A 456 5.67 -22.20 9.56
CA GLN A 456 6.98 -22.12 8.91
C GLN A 456 7.08 -20.90 7.98
N ALA A 457 6.08 -20.69 7.11
CA ALA A 457 6.02 -19.53 6.21
C ALA A 457 5.98 -18.22 7.00
N ILE A 458 5.16 -18.14 8.06
CA ILE A 458 5.09 -16.98 8.96
C ILE A 458 6.46 -16.70 9.59
N ASN A 459 7.10 -17.72 10.15
CA ASN A 459 8.42 -17.59 10.76
C ASN A 459 9.50 -17.12 9.78
N LYS A 460 9.41 -17.55 8.51
CA LYS A 460 10.33 -17.12 7.46
C LYS A 460 10.12 -15.65 7.12
N LEU A 461 8.88 -15.22 6.92
CA LEU A 461 8.53 -13.84 6.57
C LEU A 461 8.80 -12.84 7.70
N LEU A 462 8.56 -13.22 8.96
CA LEU A 462 8.87 -12.36 10.11
C LEU A 462 10.37 -12.06 10.28
N LYS A 463 11.24 -12.91 9.71
CA LYS A 463 12.71 -12.74 9.71
C LYS A 463 13.24 -12.13 8.41
N PHE A 464 12.37 -11.89 7.44
CA PHE A 464 12.77 -11.39 6.14
C PHE A 464 12.88 -9.86 6.19
N GLU A 465 14.06 -9.33 5.90
CA GLU A 465 14.40 -7.90 6.03
C GLU A 465 14.68 -7.23 4.66
N ARG A 466 14.44 -7.93 3.55
CA ARG A 466 14.72 -7.41 2.19
C ARG A 466 13.46 -6.97 1.45
N TRP A 467 12.55 -6.32 2.18
CA TRP A 467 11.37 -5.65 1.60
C TRP A 467 11.73 -4.35 0.88
N HIS A 468 12.85 -3.73 1.27
CA HIS A 468 13.42 -2.57 0.61
C HIS A 468 13.89 -2.93 -0.81
N TYR A 469 13.89 -1.94 -1.72
CA TYR A 469 14.35 -2.13 -3.09
C TYR A 469 14.78 -0.82 -3.72
N SER A 470 15.45 -0.90 -4.88
CA SER A 470 15.87 0.26 -5.65
C SER A 470 15.50 0.13 -7.12
N LEU A 471 15.30 1.27 -7.78
CA LEU A 471 15.12 1.36 -9.21
C LEU A 471 16.36 2.03 -9.82
N PRO A 472 16.97 1.42 -10.86
CA PRO A 472 18.17 1.94 -11.51
C PRO A 472 17.84 3.09 -12.48
N THR A 473 17.04 4.06 -12.03
CA THR A 473 16.64 5.25 -12.76
C THR A 473 17.59 6.42 -12.48
N THR A 474 17.42 7.53 -13.20
CA THR A 474 18.08 8.81 -12.92
C THR A 474 17.00 9.88 -12.70
N PRO A 475 16.77 10.38 -11.47
CA PRO A 475 17.43 10.03 -10.21
C PRO A 475 17.22 8.58 -9.79
N MET A 476 18.16 8.01 -9.04
CA MET A 476 17.98 6.66 -8.48
C MET A 476 16.87 6.68 -7.43
N VAL A 477 15.93 5.74 -7.52
CA VAL A 477 14.88 5.58 -6.49
C VAL A 477 15.34 4.53 -5.49
N VAL A 478 15.33 4.87 -4.20
CA VAL A 478 15.67 3.99 -3.08
C VAL A 478 14.48 3.94 -2.15
N VAL A 479 13.85 2.77 -2.02
CA VAL A 479 12.68 2.55 -1.16
C VAL A 479 13.11 1.83 0.11
N LEU A 480 12.83 2.44 1.25
CA LEU A 480 13.25 1.97 2.56
C LEU A 480 12.19 1.07 3.21
N ASP A 481 12.66 0.08 3.97
CA ASP A 481 11.83 -0.75 4.84
C ASP A 481 11.91 -0.22 6.28
N SER A 482 11.05 0.75 6.62
CA SER A 482 11.01 1.36 7.94
C SER A 482 10.13 0.64 8.96
N ARG A 483 9.53 -0.51 8.58
CA ARG A 483 8.63 -1.26 9.46
C ARG A 483 9.28 -2.51 10.01
N THR A 484 10.03 -3.27 9.22
CA THR A 484 10.63 -4.53 9.70
C THR A 484 12.05 -4.35 10.24
N ARG A 485 12.79 -3.35 9.76
CA ARG A 485 14.19 -3.06 10.16
C ARG A 485 14.33 -1.91 11.14
N ARG A 486 13.39 -1.79 12.08
CA ARG A 486 13.37 -0.72 13.08
C ARG A 486 14.47 -0.91 14.12
N TRP A 487 15.08 0.19 14.56
CA TRP A 487 16.02 0.19 15.68
C TRP A 487 15.27 -0.01 17.00
N ARG A 488 15.76 -0.92 17.84
CA ARG A 488 15.14 -1.26 19.13
C ARG A 488 15.91 -0.70 20.32
N SER A 489 15.19 -0.17 21.30
CA SER A 489 15.79 0.37 22.52
C SER A 489 16.10 -0.73 23.53
N GLU A 490 17.39 -1.01 23.73
CA GLU A 490 17.87 -2.02 24.71
C GLU A 490 17.68 -1.60 26.17
N ARG A 491 17.55 -0.29 26.45
CA ARG A 491 17.46 0.23 27.83
C ARG A 491 16.04 0.33 28.35
N ASN A 492 15.07 0.56 27.47
CA ASN A 492 13.66 0.67 27.82
C ASN A 492 12.85 0.24 26.59
N LEU A 493 12.20 -0.91 26.72
CA LEU A 493 11.45 -1.57 25.66
C LEU A 493 10.20 -0.80 25.23
N ASN A 494 9.67 0.06 26.11
CA ASN A 494 8.47 0.88 25.84
C ASN A 494 8.82 2.23 25.21
N LYS A 495 10.10 2.47 24.87
CA LYS A 495 10.47 3.63 24.07
C LYS A 495 10.13 3.35 22.60
N PRO A 496 9.59 4.34 21.87
CA PRO A 496 9.40 4.24 20.43
C PRO A 496 10.67 3.77 19.73
N SER A 497 10.53 2.74 18.91
CA SER A 497 11.58 2.19 18.06
C SER A 497 11.99 3.24 17.02
N GLY A 498 13.29 3.31 16.71
CA GLY A 498 13.79 4.16 15.63
C GLY A 498 13.38 3.57 14.29
N LEU A 499 13.12 4.41 13.29
CA LEU A 499 12.53 3.94 12.02
C LEU A 499 13.44 3.04 11.20
N LEU A 500 14.76 3.16 11.37
CA LEU A 500 15.74 2.25 10.81
C LEU A 500 16.86 1.97 11.80
N ASP A 501 17.34 0.73 11.79
CA ASP A 501 18.59 0.32 12.41
C ASP A 501 19.83 0.81 11.64
N TRP A 502 21.00 0.53 12.19
CA TRP A 502 22.27 0.98 11.62
C TRP A 502 22.64 0.24 10.34
N GLU A 503 22.27 -1.04 10.21
CA GLU A 503 22.60 -1.87 9.06
C GLU A 503 21.81 -1.40 7.84
N ALA A 504 20.49 -1.24 7.97
CA ALA A 504 19.62 -0.72 6.94
C ALA A 504 20.03 0.68 6.47
N LEU A 505 20.44 1.56 7.40
CA LEU A 505 20.96 2.88 7.04
C LEU A 505 22.29 2.81 6.27
N THR A 506 23.16 1.87 6.63
CA THR A 506 24.46 1.67 5.98
C THR A 506 24.28 1.09 4.57
N GLU A 507 23.41 0.11 4.40
CA GLU A 507 23.04 -0.44 3.09
C GLU A 507 22.43 0.66 2.20
N ALA A 508 21.48 1.44 2.72
CA ALA A 508 20.91 2.57 1.98
C ALA A 508 21.99 3.59 1.58
N GLN A 509 22.93 3.90 2.49
CA GLN A 509 24.07 4.76 2.18
C GLN A 509 24.90 4.20 1.02
N GLN A 510 25.23 2.91 1.05
CA GLN A 510 26.05 2.28 0.02
C GLN A 510 25.39 2.38 -1.36
N GLN A 511 24.08 2.19 -1.46
CA GLN A 511 23.32 2.35 -2.71
C GLN A 511 23.38 3.80 -3.24
N MET A 512 23.39 4.78 -2.34
CA MET A 512 23.40 6.20 -2.69
C MET A 512 24.79 6.77 -3.03
N ILE A 513 25.88 6.02 -2.77
CA ILE A 513 27.23 6.48 -3.06
C ILE A 513 27.44 6.66 -4.57
N ASN A 514 28.07 7.78 -4.94
CA ASN A 514 28.39 8.23 -6.30
C ASN A 514 27.17 8.49 -7.20
N GLN A 515 25.96 8.48 -6.65
CA GLN A 515 24.77 8.88 -7.39
C GLN A 515 24.71 10.41 -7.52
N PRO A 516 24.28 10.96 -8.67
CA PRO A 516 24.17 12.42 -8.86
C PRO A 516 22.97 13.01 -8.09
N SER A 517 21.87 12.27 -8.06
CA SER A 517 20.62 12.62 -7.39
C SER A 517 19.88 11.35 -6.97
N VAL A 518 19.12 11.43 -5.86
CA VAL A 518 18.38 10.30 -5.31
C VAL A 518 16.96 10.72 -4.90
N ILE A 519 15.99 9.86 -5.19
CA ILE A 519 14.65 9.87 -4.62
C ILE A 519 14.61 8.78 -3.53
N LEU A 520 14.52 9.19 -2.28
CA LEU A 520 14.38 8.34 -1.12
C LEU A 520 12.89 8.20 -0.77
N VAL A 521 12.38 6.98 -0.67
CA VAL A 521 10.98 6.71 -0.33
C VAL A 521 10.94 6.08 1.05
N ALA A 522 10.16 6.68 1.94
CA ALA A 522 9.89 6.14 3.27
C ALA A 522 8.39 6.22 3.53
N PRO A 523 7.75 5.16 4.05
CA PRO A 523 6.33 5.20 4.41
C PRO A 523 5.99 6.42 5.28
N ALA A 524 6.82 6.73 6.27
CA ALA A 524 6.63 7.85 7.18
C ALA A 524 7.56 9.05 6.96
N PRO A 525 7.14 10.29 7.32
CA PRO A 525 7.93 11.50 7.09
C PRO A 525 9.25 11.56 7.87
N ILE A 526 10.38 11.74 7.18
CA ILE A 526 11.71 11.96 7.78
C ILE A 526 11.76 13.24 8.62
N PHE A 527 11.24 14.32 8.06
CA PHE A 527 11.09 15.61 8.69
C PHE A 527 9.60 15.84 8.96
N GLY A 528 9.11 15.38 10.11
CA GLY A 528 7.73 15.58 10.54
C GLY A 528 7.44 17.00 11.06
N VAL A 529 6.16 17.27 11.31
CA VAL A 529 5.68 18.51 11.93
C VAL A 529 6.10 18.51 13.41
N LYS A 530 7.05 19.39 13.76
CA LYS A 530 7.75 19.37 15.05
C LYS A 530 6.84 19.48 16.26
N PHE A 531 5.77 20.24 16.14
CA PHE A 531 4.81 20.42 17.23
C PHE A 531 3.97 19.18 17.49
N ILE A 532 3.58 18.47 16.42
CA ILE A 532 2.89 17.18 16.51
C ILE A 532 3.80 16.18 17.21
N GLU A 533 5.07 16.10 16.78
CA GLU A 533 6.10 15.27 17.43
C GLU A 533 6.32 15.62 18.92
N THR A 534 6.17 16.89 19.30
CA THR A 534 6.43 17.37 20.66
C THR A 534 5.24 17.09 21.58
N ILE A 535 4.02 17.31 21.08
CA ILE A 535 2.78 16.95 21.77
C ILE A 535 2.72 15.43 21.96
N GLN A 536 3.04 14.64 20.93
CA GLN A 536 3.10 13.18 21.02
C GLN A 536 3.99 12.72 22.17
N ARG A 537 5.23 13.21 22.26
CA ARG A 537 6.13 12.86 23.38
C ARG A 537 5.59 13.24 24.74
N LEU A 538 4.82 14.33 24.85
CA LEU A 538 4.21 14.78 26.10
C LEU A 538 3.04 13.87 26.52
N PHE A 539 2.22 13.43 25.56
CA PHE A 539 1.10 12.50 25.80
C PHE A 539 1.56 11.06 26.06
N THR A 540 2.57 10.57 25.33
CA THR A 540 3.22 9.27 25.63
C THR A 540 3.85 9.28 27.02
N TRP A 541 4.42 10.41 27.46
CA TRP A 541 4.93 10.57 28.82
C TRP A 541 3.82 10.55 29.89
N LEU A 542 2.60 10.96 29.52
CA LEU A 542 1.40 10.93 30.36
C LEU A 542 0.58 9.62 30.25
N GLY A 543 1.02 8.64 29.44
CA GLY A 543 0.38 7.33 29.34
C GLY A 543 -0.91 7.26 28.52
N HIS A 544 -1.15 8.23 27.63
CA HIS A 544 -2.31 8.21 26.73
C HIS A 544 -1.88 7.95 25.27
N PRO A 545 -2.52 7.01 24.54
CA PRO A 545 -2.34 6.90 23.09
C PRO A 545 -3.00 8.12 22.43
N LEU A 546 -2.33 8.67 21.41
CA LEU A 546 -2.84 9.77 20.59
C LEU A 546 -3.25 9.24 19.23
N VAL A 547 -4.23 9.90 18.61
CA VAL A 547 -4.75 9.66 17.25
C VAL A 547 -3.74 10.08 16.15
N VAL A 548 -2.43 10.06 16.44
CA VAL A 548 -1.39 10.60 15.55
C VAL A 548 -0.11 9.77 15.66
N ASP A 549 0.37 9.23 14.54
CA ASP A 549 1.44 8.24 14.48
C ASP A 549 2.79 8.73 15.02
N ALA A 550 3.39 7.90 15.88
CA ALA A 550 4.63 8.17 16.59
C ALA A 550 5.88 7.86 15.74
N GLU A 551 5.89 8.35 14.49
CA GLU A 551 6.85 8.02 13.44
C GLU A 551 7.99 9.06 13.34
N ASN A 552 8.64 9.39 14.46
CA ASN A 552 9.64 10.46 14.46
C ASN A 552 11.06 9.93 14.22
N TRP A 553 11.58 10.08 12.99
CA TRP A 553 12.98 9.78 12.63
C TRP A 553 14.01 10.48 13.54
N MET A 554 13.66 11.64 14.11
CA MET A 554 14.50 12.40 15.03
C MET A 554 14.32 12.01 16.52
N ALA A 555 13.49 11.02 16.84
CA ALA A 555 13.36 10.47 18.19
C ALA A 555 14.67 9.84 18.65
N HIS A 556 15.30 9.03 17.80
CA HIS A 556 16.54 8.33 18.11
C HIS A 556 17.78 9.10 17.62
N PRO A 557 18.74 9.46 18.52
CA PRO A 557 19.95 10.19 18.13
C PRO A 557 20.89 9.38 17.22
N GLY A 558 20.91 8.04 17.31
CA GLY A 558 21.74 7.21 16.42
C GLY A 558 21.28 7.28 14.97
N THR A 559 20.03 6.91 14.71
CA THR A 559 19.38 6.96 13.38
C THR A 559 19.46 8.36 12.78
N ALA A 560 19.12 9.39 13.56
CA ALA A 560 19.16 10.78 13.09
C ALA A 560 20.58 11.27 12.76
N ASN A 561 21.58 10.94 13.58
CA ASN A 561 22.97 11.35 13.30
C ASN A 561 23.52 10.60 12.08
N THR A 562 23.25 9.31 11.96
CA THR A 562 23.67 8.51 10.80
C THR A 562 23.03 9.05 9.52
N LEU A 563 21.72 9.29 9.50
CA LEU A 563 21.04 9.86 8.33
C LEU A 563 21.61 11.24 7.95
N LEU A 564 21.92 12.09 8.94
CA LEU A 564 22.57 13.36 8.66
C LEU A 564 23.98 13.18 8.12
N ASN A 565 24.73 12.19 8.61
CA ASN A 565 26.04 11.85 8.08
C ASN A 565 25.95 11.35 6.64
N ILE A 566 24.89 10.59 6.30
CA ILE A 566 24.61 10.17 4.92
C ILE A 566 24.43 11.40 4.05
N PHE A 567 23.52 12.32 4.38
CA PHE A 567 23.31 13.54 3.58
C PHE A 567 24.56 14.41 3.48
N LEU A 568 25.41 14.41 4.51
CA LEU A 568 26.64 15.20 4.59
C LEU A 568 27.87 14.52 3.98
N HIS A 569 27.76 13.27 3.55
CA HIS A 569 28.89 12.50 3.06
C HIS A 569 29.36 13.07 1.72
N ARG A 570 30.68 13.08 1.47
CA ARG A 570 31.22 13.72 0.24
C ARG A 570 30.88 12.96 -1.04
N LYS A 571 30.64 11.66 -0.91
CA LYS A 571 30.31 10.77 -2.04
C LYS A 571 28.80 10.55 -2.22
N THR A 572 27.96 11.18 -1.42
CA THR A 572 26.49 11.09 -1.59
C THR A 572 25.98 12.26 -2.44
N PRO A 573 24.80 12.13 -3.06
CA PRO A 573 24.29 13.10 -4.03
C PRO A 573 24.14 14.51 -3.47
N GLN A 574 24.12 15.50 -4.36
CA GLN A 574 23.82 16.89 -3.98
C GLN A 574 22.32 17.15 -3.88
N ASN A 575 21.50 16.40 -4.63
CA ASN A 575 20.05 16.54 -4.67
C ASN A 575 19.38 15.30 -4.08
N PHE A 576 18.58 15.50 -3.03
CA PHE A 576 17.75 14.48 -2.42
C PHE A 576 16.29 14.89 -2.46
N ILE A 577 15.45 13.99 -2.94
CA ILE A 577 13.99 14.09 -2.84
C ILE A 577 13.54 12.98 -1.89
N ILE A 578 12.76 13.30 -0.88
CA ILE A 578 12.20 12.36 0.07
C ILE A 578 10.69 12.32 -0.20
N LEU A 579 10.16 11.16 -0.56
CA LEU A 579 8.73 10.93 -0.71
C LEU A 579 8.22 10.19 0.53
N SER A 580 7.12 10.68 1.12
CA SER A 580 6.55 10.03 2.31
C SER A 580 5.03 10.14 2.45
N GLY A 581 4.46 9.34 3.35
CA GLY A 581 3.04 9.18 3.61
C GLY A 581 2.67 9.26 5.10
N ASP A 582 1.72 8.40 5.50
CA ASP A 582 1.37 8.04 6.89
C ASP A 582 0.95 9.15 7.87
N VAL A 583 0.32 10.23 7.38
CA VAL A 583 -0.11 11.34 8.25
C VAL A 583 -1.48 11.92 7.91
N HIS A 584 -2.13 11.43 6.85
CA HIS A 584 -3.45 11.84 6.36
C HIS A 584 -3.58 13.31 5.93
N TYR A 585 -2.46 14.01 5.75
CA TYR A 585 -2.38 15.36 5.16
C TYR A 585 -1.11 15.51 4.32
N SER A 586 -1.05 16.55 3.48
CA SER A 586 0.06 16.77 2.55
C SER A 586 0.84 18.05 2.84
N PHE A 587 2.16 18.03 2.61
CA PHE A 587 3.04 19.20 2.75
C PHE A 587 4.37 19.00 2.01
N VAL A 588 5.08 20.11 1.74
CA VAL A 588 6.44 20.07 1.17
C VAL A 588 7.40 20.91 2.02
N TYR A 589 8.55 20.34 2.33
CA TYR A 589 9.65 20.99 3.04
C TYR A 589 10.89 21.11 2.16
N ASP A 590 11.47 22.32 2.13
CA ASP A 590 12.82 22.59 1.66
C ASP A 590 13.78 22.55 2.88
N VAL A 591 14.72 21.60 2.88
CA VAL A 591 15.67 21.40 3.97
C VAL A 591 17.08 21.77 3.50
N SER A 592 17.74 22.63 4.28
CA SER A 592 19.12 23.07 4.07
C SER A 592 19.93 22.99 5.35
N ILE A 593 21.24 22.80 5.23
CA ILE A 593 22.14 22.66 6.38
C ILE A 593 22.78 24.02 6.67
N ARG A 594 22.69 24.48 7.92
CA ARG A 594 23.25 25.78 8.34
C ARG A 594 24.78 25.72 8.39
N PHE A 595 25.43 26.87 8.19
CA PHE A 595 26.87 27.07 8.39
C PHE A 595 27.81 26.26 7.48
N ARG A 596 27.37 25.86 6.28
CA ARG A 596 28.25 25.33 5.23
C ARG A 596 27.97 25.99 3.88
N ARG A 597 29.05 26.33 3.16
CA ARG A 597 28.99 26.65 1.72
C ARG A 597 29.02 25.31 0.97
N ASN A 598 28.06 25.06 0.07
CA ASN A 598 27.80 23.79 -0.65
C ASN A 598 27.18 22.67 0.21
N SER A 599 26.01 22.92 0.81
CA SER A 599 25.19 21.88 1.44
C SER A 599 24.35 21.11 0.42
N PRO A 600 24.03 19.82 0.68
CA PRO A 600 23.02 19.11 -0.10
C PRO A 600 21.69 19.87 -0.09
N ARG A 601 20.95 19.79 -1.20
CA ARG A 601 19.56 20.25 -1.31
C ARG A 601 18.64 19.07 -1.06
N ILE A 602 17.79 19.21 -0.06
CA ILE A 602 16.88 18.14 0.36
C ILE A 602 15.46 18.68 0.27
N TRP A 603 14.60 17.98 -0.46
CA TRP A 603 13.18 18.25 -0.56
C TRP A 603 12.41 17.08 0.02
N GLN A 604 11.55 17.31 1.01
CA GLN A 604 10.59 16.29 1.42
C GLN A 604 9.22 16.63 0.90
N PHE A 605 8.66 15.74 0.10
CA PHE A 605 7.29 15.80 -0.35
C PHE A 605 6.49 14.70 0.37
N THR A 606 5.65 15.12 1.30
CA THR A 606 4.72 14.24 1.99
C THR A 606 3.33 14.40 1.35
N CYS A 607 2.80 13.33 0.77
CA CYS A 607 1.46 13.30 0.19
C CYS A 607 0.70 12.11 0.78
N SER A 608 -0.02 12.37 1.87
CA SER A 608 -0.76 11.34 2.60
C SER A 608 -2.26 11.65 2.55
N GLY A 609 -3.06 10.66 2.18
CA GLY A 609 -4.51 10.78 2.03
C GLY A 609 -4.98 10.64 0.59
N ILE A 610 -4.63 9.57 -0.11
CA ILE A 610 -5.24 9.24 -1.42
C ILE A 610 -6.76 9.19 -1.29
N LYS A 611 -7.24 8.57 -0.21
CA LYS A 611 -8.65 8.55 0.19
C LYS A 611 -8.74 8.56 1.71
N ASN A 612 -8.06 9.50 2.34
CA ASN A 612 -8.23 9.76 3.76
C ASN A 612 -7.99 11.24 4.08
N ARG A 613 -8.41 11.69 5.27
CA ARG A 613 -8.16 13.05 5.76
C ARG A 613 -7.94 13.05 7.26
N PHE A 614 -7.04 13.90 7.69
CA PHE A 614 -6.85 14.15 9.11
C PHE A 614 -8.02 14.96 9.70
N PRO A 615 -8.41 14.76 10.98
CA PRO A 615 -9.43 15.58 11.62
C PRO A 615 -9.14 17.09 11.52
N SER A 616 -9.99 17.82 10.79
CA SER A 616 -9.69 19.20 10.33
C SER A 616 -9.51 20.21 11.46
N VAL A 617 -10.28 20.10 12.54
CA VAL A 617 -10.16 20.97 13.72
C VAL A 617 -8.83 20.74 14.42
N LEU A 618 -8.45 19.47 14.62
CA LEU A 618 -7.19 19.11 15.27
C LEU A 618 -6.00 19.58 14.44
N LEU A 619 -6.04 19.37 13.11
CA LEU A 619 -4.94 19.82 12.24
C LEU A 619 -4.73 21.34 12.31
N LYS A 620 -5.79 22.14 12.33
CA LYS A 620 -5.70 23.60 12.46
C LYS A 620 -5.00 24.02 13.75
N ILE A 621 -5.30 23.34 14.86
CA ILE A 621 -4.66 23.60 16.16
C ILE A 621 -3.18 23.21 16.10
N LEU A 622 -2.88 22.02 15.58
CA LEU A 622 -1.52 21.51 15.46
C LEU A 622 -0.65 22.38 14.55
N GLU A 623 -1.19 22.84 13.43
CA GLU A 623 -0.51 23.75 12.51
C GLU A 623 -0.24 25.11 13.16
N ALA A 624 -1.25 25.68 13.84
CA ALA A 624 -1.10 26.96 14.53
C ALA A 624 0.01 26.89 15.60
N GLY A 625 0.05 25.82 16.39
CA GLY A 625 1.11 25.57 17.35
C GLY A 625 2.48 25.33 16.69
N ASN A 626 2.53 24.55 15.60
CA ASN A 626 3.78 24.34 14.86
C ASN A 626 4.35 25.63 14.31
N ARG A 627 3.51 26.51 13.78
CA ARG A 627 3.95 27.80 13.28
C ARG A 627 4.45 28.70 14.42
N PHE A 628 3.75 28.72 15.56
CA PHE A 628 4.15 29.53 16.70
C PHE A 628 5.49 29.08 17.30
N PHE A 629 5.62 27.78 17.58
CA PHE A 629 6.80 27.25 18.25
C PHE A 629 7.94 26.90 17.30
N PHE A 630 7.68 26.48 16.06
CA PHE A 630 8.71 25.89 15.19
C PHE A 630 8.69 26.42 13.75
N GLY A 631 8.04 27.56 13.50
CA GLY A 631 8.21 28.31 12.25
C GLY A 631 9.70 28.60 11.98
N ASP A 632 10.09 28.82 10.73
CA ASP A 632 11.50 29.02 10.35
C ASP A 632 12.16 30.22 11.06
N TYR A 633 11.37 31.23 11.39
CA TYR A 633 11.72 32.41 12.20
C TYR A 633 11.80 32.15 13.71
N SER A 634 11.33 31.01 14.20
CA SER A 634 11.24 30.74 15.64
C SER A 634 12.60 30.50 16.29
N LEU A 635 12.84 31.19 17.41
CA LEU A 635 14.02 30.98 18.26
C LEU A 635 14.02 29.62 18.94
N PHE A 636 12.86 29.00 19.17
CA PHE A 636 12.77 27.68 19.80
C PHE A 636 13.48 26.60 18.97
N ASN A 637 13.63 26.80 17.65
CA ASN A 637 14.36 25.88 16.78
C ASN A 637 15.81 25.63 17.24
N TRP A 638 16.44 26.61 17.90
CA TRP A 638 17.80 26.49 18.46
C TRP A 638 17.90 25.51 19.63
N PHE A 639 16.80 25.30 20.36
CA PHE A 639 16.70 24.34 21.46
C PHE A 639 16.32 22.93 20.98
N THR A 640 16.02 22.77 19.69
CA THR A 640 15.69 21.46 19.13
C THR A 640 16.91 20.75 18.54
N LYS A 641 16.80 19.42 18.35
CA LYS A 641 17.76 18.63 17.57
C LYS A 641 17.93 19.13 16.12
N ARG A 642 17.07 20.02 15.62
CA ARG A 642 17.11 20.60 14.26
C ARG A 642 17.94 21.89 14.17
N LYS A 643 18.61 22.34 15.23
CA LYS A 643 19.37 23.60 15.26
C LYS A 643 20.42 23.77 14.14
N ARG A 644 20.93 22.68 13.58
CA ARG A 644 21.90 22.67 12.47
C ARG A 644 21.24 22.70 11.07
N MET A 645 19.91 22.69 11.01
CA MET A 645 19.14 22.68 9.76
C MET A 645 18.22 23.90 9.69
N ARG A 646 17.90 24.30 8.47
CA ARG A 646 16.84 25.26 8.17
C ARG A 646 15.81 24.53 7.32
N ILE A 647 14.62 24.35 7.87
CA ILE A 647 13.47 23.72 7.23
C ILE A 647 12.51 24.84 6.87
N ARG A 648 12.25 25.05 5.58
CA ARG A 648 11.25 25.99 5.08
C ARG A 648 10.07 25.19 4.53
N GLN A 649 8.85 25.59 4.89
CA GLN A 649 7.64 24.94 4.40
C GLN A 649 7.05 25.71 3.24
N ARG A 650 6.76 25.02 2.12
CA ARG A 650 6.10 25.58 0.95
C ARG A 650 4.63 25.88 1.21
N SER A 651 4.07 26.85 0.49
CA SER A 651 2.66 27.23 0.56
C SER A 651 1.93 26.92 -0.75
N ALA A 652 0.62 26.73 -0.67
CA ALA A 652 -0.21 26.61 -1.87
C ALA A 652 -0.20 27.93 -2.67
N GLN A 653 -0.22 27.83 -3.99
CA GLN A 653 -0.19 28.99 -4.91
C GLN A 653 -1.33 29.99 -4.66
N GLU A 654 -2.51 29.52 -4.25
CA GLU A 654 -3.71 30.35 -4.09
C GLU A 654 -3.96 30.84 -2.65
N GLU A 655 -3.21 30.36 -1.67
CA GLU A 655 -3.44 30.67 -0.26
C GLU A 655 -2.14 31.04 0.44
N VAL A 656 -2.12 32.20 1.10
CA VAL A 656 -1.00 32.59 1.99
C VAL A 656 -0.94 31.61 3.19
N ARG A 657 -2.09 31.02 3.58
CA ARG A 657 -2.31 30.13 4.72
C ARG A 657 -3.61 29.32 4.50
N PRO A 658 -3.73 28.03 4.90
CA PRO A 658 -2.76 27.17 5.62
C PRO A 658 -1.64 26.56 4.76
N ARG A 659 -0.58 26.04 5.40
CA ARG A 659 0.56 25.35 4.77
C ARG A 659 0.48 23.83 4.81
N LEU A 660 -0.41 23.25 5.64
CA LEU A 660 -0.75 21.83 5.61
C LEU A 660 -2.02 21.66 4.79
N ILE A 661 -2.00 20.75 3.81
CA ILE A 661 -3.13 20.53 2.90
C ILE A 661 -3.90 19.30 3.37
N ASN A 662 -5.09 19.53 3.91
CA ASN A 662 -5.99 18.48 4.41
C ASN A 662 -7.08 18.12 3.40
N GLN A 663 -6.65 17.67 2.23
CA GLN A 663 -7.54 17.25 1.16
C GLN A 663 -7.04 15.92 0.63
N SER A 664 -7.96 15.11 0.11
CA SER A 664 -7.54 13.88 -0.55
C SER A 664 -6.82 14.23 -1.84
N ALA A 665 -5.64 13.64 -2.04
CA ALA A 665 -4.78 13.98 -3.17
C ALA A 665 -3.77 12.88 -3.50
N ILE A 666 -3.27 12.93 -4.72
CA ILE A 666 -2.06 12.24 -5.14
C ILE A 666 -0.99 13.28 -5.51
N GLY A 667 0.24 13.07 -5.05
CA GLY A 667 1.35 13.97 -5.28
C GLY A 667 1.83 13.82 -6.72
N TYR A 668 2.04 14.95 -7.38
CA TYR A 668 2.61 15.05 -8.72
C TYR A 668 3.91 15.83 -8.65
N LEU A 669 4.99 15.22 -9.11
CA LEU A 669 6.33 15.78 -9.05
C LEU A 669 6.91 15.85 -10.44
N GLU A 670 7.38 17.03 -10.86
CA GLU A 670 8.19 17.18 -12.07
C GLU A 670 9.64 17.48 -11.70
N LEU A 671 10.56 16.94 -12.50
CA LEU A 671 11.99 16.97 -12.26
C LEU A 671 12.74 17.67 -13.41
N ASP A 672 13.79 18.41 -13.07
CA ASP A 672 14.73 18.92 -14.07
C ASP A 672 15.76 17.86 -14.49
N GLN A 673 16.64 18.25 -15.41
CA GLN A 673 17.71 17.39 -15.92
C GLN A 673 18.72 16.92 -14.86
N HIS A 674 18.76 17.55 -13.68
CA HIS A 674 19.66 17.25 -12.55
C HIS A 674 18.93 16.52 -11.41
N GLY A 675 17.64 16.17 -11.60
CA GLY A 675 16.84 15.52 -10.59
C GLY A 675 16.36 16.42 -9.46
N ALA A 676 16.36 17.73 -9.65
CA ALA A 676 15.76 18.67 -8.71
C ALA A 676 14.28 18.91 -9.08
N PRO A 677 13.40 19.12 -8.10
CA PRO A 677 11.98 19.33 -8.36
C PRO A 677 11.72 20.71 -8.99
N THR A 678 11.13 20.72 -10.18
CA THR A 678 10.65 21.94 -10.87
C THR A 678 9.23 22.28 -10.45
N GLN A 679 8.41 21.26 -10.22
CA GLN A 679 7.03 21.39 -9.76
C GLN A 679 6.73 20.37 -8.66
N THR A 680 6.10 20.85 -7.59
CA THR A 680 5.52 20.00 -6.54
C THR A 680 4.02 20.30 -6.48
N GLY A 681 3.21 19.43 -7.08
CA GLY A 681 1.78 19.59 -7.24
C GLY A 681 0.98 18.50 -6.50
N LEU A 682 -0.27 18.80 -6.16
CA LEU A 682 -1.24 17.86 -5.60
C LEU A 682 -2.42 17.77 -6.54
N TRP A 683 -2.68 16.59 -7.11
CA TRP A 683 -3.90 16.29 -7.84
C TRP A 683 -4.97 15.86 -6.84
N GLN A 684 -5.87 16.77 -6.51
CA GLN A 684 -6.89 16.56 -5.49
C GLN A 684 -8.04 15.71 -6.00
N GLY A 685 -8.67 14.92 -5.12
CA GLY A 685 -9.80 14.06 -5.48
C GLY A 685 -11.05 14.78 -6.01
N ASN A 686 -11.09 16.12 -5.95
CA ASN A 686 -12.12 16.95 -6.58
C ASN A 686 -11.76 17.41 -8.01
N GLY A 687 -10.64 16.95 -8.57
CA GLY A 687 -10.14 17.30 -9.91
C GLY A 687 -9.21 18.50 -9.97
N LYS A 688 -8.98 19.22 -8.86
CA LYS A 688 -8.13 20.42 -8.84
C LYS A 688 -6.65 20.07 -8.69
N LEU A 689 -5.79 20.78 -9.42
CA LEU A 689 -4.34 20.79 -9.19
C LEU A 689 -3.97 21.95 -8.25
N ILE A 690 -3.24 21.66 -7.17
CA ILE A 690 -2.63 22.67 -6.30
C ILE A 690 -1.12 22.58 -6.40
N ASN A 691 -0.46 23.69 -6.76
CA ASN A 691 0.99 23.78 -6.71
C ASN A 691 1.46 24.29 -5.36
N LEU A 692 2.45 23.61 -4.79
CA LEU A 692 3.16 24.01 -3.58
C LEU A 692 4.43 24.74 -3.97
N LEU A 693 4.42 26.06 -3.83
CA LEU A 693 5.50 26.92 -4.32
C LEU A 693 6.54 27.17 -3.22
N PRO A 694 7.84 27.23 -3.56
CA PRO A 694 8.84 27.70 -2.63
C PRO A 694 8.53 29.14 -2.21
N GLU A 695 8.82 29.50 -0.95
CA GLU A 695 8.68 30.88 -0.50
C GLU A 695 9.60 31.79 -1.32
N LYS A 696 9.04 32.87 -1.89
CA LYS A 696 9.84 33.91 -2.55
C LYS A 696 10.93 34.36 -1.57
N LYS A 697 12.20 34.29 -1.99
CA LYS A 697 13.30 34.88 -1.22
C LYS A 697 12.93 36.35 -0.96
N SER A 698 12.80 36.75 0.31
CA SER A 698 12.87 38.17 0.63
C SER A 698 14.21 38.68 0.12
N CYS A 699 14.24 39.82 -0.57
CA CYS A 699 15.43 40.41 -1.21
C CYS A 699 16.62 40.74 -0.28
N ASN A 700 16.66 40.22 0.95
CA ASN A 700 17.71 40.47 1.95
C ASN A 700 18.39 39.16 2.44
N ASP A 701 18.52 38.13 1.59
CA ASP A 701 19.34 36.94 1.86
C ASP A 701 20.72 37.04 1.15
#